data_AF-A0A2H3C4E6-F1
#
_entry.id   AF-A0A2H3C4E6-F1
#
_cell.length_a   1.000
_cell.length_b   1.000
_cell.length_c   1.000
_cell.angle_alpha   90.00
_cell.angle_beta   90.00
_cell.angle_gamma   90.00
#
_symmetry.space_group_name_H-M   'P 1'
#
loop_
_entity.id
_entity.type
_entity.pdbx_description
1 polymer ?
#
loop_
_entity_poly.entity_id
_entity_poly.type
_entity_poly.pdbx_seq_one_letter_code
_entity_poly.pdbx_strand_id
1 'polypeptide(L)'
;MLRKPSRKLVKSALWWSRLKLVYTRITLTRFTLLYTIVALLTCIVLASLQGLAYHDNSDAANLISDILNTANVTNGLTILSGGVLQYCHDIPSERDSNCVPIRPGNSTFAGTGNTTDSDDFVQHRVSAHSFAKRDRPAIVPVVDGSGATVGVRVADNILPVPCLRSFHWLGDVLQDSRREDVVTLLYQIWMLSLSIVAILNESLPHLGASLAGHLLGTAWAGFRVSNSKHLQDRYNQLIVHGTCDGIDLLQDWWSLRTRHTVPVVVLNVVALLTLLFLSANLYKVYANQSFSRVGGSPEINRIYKFVLLLSVMLQLAGFFTLAATGMWIDKISGGSIRRVARHLHLYLAAFGVTAVCEFPWVVLGWLSVRREYRRLFVVFGALSVFLLGISTFMFASPLYRFIFMSWPFFATMTVTSYILLVATSALGVVCRLHFDKGLAQFLRASDALEGIDFTPAYFSKNLNDVDNIVGLKRSASEKSYASSKKVPIDEEMPDIQEPSAAHFETRAAHSLSVYSDANRPTMKFTSTPKVARSQRASTVSTATALTTSTTSTYSKQPRSTTKAAWKEHPNRPPTPLDPIPQQEDEETAPASFGGSIATVVRKEMPVIISTPKRMKSSQAKDTSAKPTSPLPVSKDSTPQSSPSSVPTVNRQASLDSLRGPRLPATPRPLKRS
;
A
#
# COMPACT_ATOMS: atom_id res chain seq x y z
N MET A 1 -38.38 30.59 -8.92
CA MET A 1 -37.08 30.06 -9.43
C MET A 1 -35.82 30.56 -8.68
N LEU A 2 -35.89 31.10 -7.45
CA LEU A 2 -34.73 31.78 -6.80
C LEU A 2 -33.92 30.96 -5.75
N ARG A 3 -34.02 29.62 -5.69
CA ARG A 3 -33.48 28.81 -4.56
C ARG A 3 -32.10 28.15 -4.76
N LYS A 4 -31.40 28.37 -5.89
CA LYS A 4 -30.13 27.67 -6.21
C LYS A 4 -28.81 28.30 -5.71
N PRO A 5 -28.63 29.63 -5.51
CA PRO A 5 -27.30 30.17 -5.15
C PRO A 5 -26.91 29.95 -3.67
N SER A 6 -27.88 29.87 -2.75
CA SER A 6 -27.62 29.74 -1.30
C SER A 6 -26.90 28.43 -0.93
N ARG A 7 -27.19 27.31 -1.61
CA ARG A 7 -26.54 26.01 -1.33
C ARG A 7 -25.03 26.00 -1.62
N LYS A 8 -24.57 26.78 -2.61
CA LYS A 8 -23.12 26.88 -2.92
C LYS A 8 -22.38 27.68 -1.84
N LEU A 9 -22.97 28.78 -1.38
CA LEU A 9 -22.39 29.62 -0.32
C LEU A 9 -22.27 28.87 1.01
N VAL A 10 -23.31 28.10 1.39
CA VAL A 10 -23.27 27.28 2.62
C VAL A 10 -22.19 26.19 2.54
N LYS A 11 -22.04 25.53 1.38
CA LYS A 11 -20.97 24.54 1.18
C LYS A 11 -19.57 25.17 1.29
N SER A 12 -19.37 26.33 0.69
CA SER A 12 -18.09 27.06 0.78
C SER A 12 -17.80 27.52 2.21
N ALA A 13 -18.81 28.03 2.94
CA ALA A 13 -18.67 28.44 4.33
C ALA A 13 -18.32 27.27 5.27
N LEU A 14 -18.98 26.12 5.08
CA LEU A 14 -18.66 24.90 5.84
C LEU A 14 -17.24 24.41 5.54
N TRP A 15 -16.80 24.44 4.29
CA TRP A 15 -15.43 24.06 3.93
C TRP A 15 -14.40 25.02 4.54
N TRP A 16 -14.65 26.33 4.51
CA TRP A 16 -13.79 27.33 5.15
C TRP A 16 -13.71 27.17 6.67
N SER A 17 -14.83 26.87 7.34
CA SER A 17 -14.83 26.62 8.79
C SER A 17 -13.99 25.40 9.17
N ARG A 18 -14.09 24.32 8.37
CA ARG A 18 -13.26 23.11 8.55
C ARG A 18 -11.80 23.40 8.28
N LEU A 19 -11.48 24.15 7.24
CA LEU A 19 -10.11 24.54 6.91
C LEU A 19 -9.48 25.40 8.01
N LYS A 20 -10.27 26.30 8.61
CA LYS A 20 -9.80 27.11 9.75
C LYS A 20 -9.51 26.26 10.98
N LEU A 21 -10.39 25.31 11.32
CA LEU A 21 -10.16 24.35 12.41
C LEU A 21 -8.91 23.50 12.17
N VAL A 22 -8.75 23.00 10.94
CA VAL A 22 -7.57 22.26 10.47
C VAL A 22 -6.30 23.11 10.68
N TYR A 23 -6.32 24.36 10.22
CA TYR A 23 -5.18 25.27 10.35
C TYR A 23 -4.81 25.51 11.82
N THR A 24 -5.80 25.82 12.66
CA THR A 24 -5.58 26.04 14.10
C THR A 24 -4.96 24.81 14.77
N ARG A 25 -5.46 23.60 14.49
CA ARG A 25 -4.90 22.35 15.03
C ARG A 25 -3.48 22.08 14.53
N ILE A 26 -3.19 22.31 13.24
CA ILE A 26 -1.84 22.13 12.68
C ILE A 26 -0.83 23.07 13.36
N THR A 27 -1.21 24.33 13.56
CA THR A 27 -0.34 25.35 14.17
C THR A 27 -0.25 25.27 15.70
N LEU A 28 -0.95 24.34 16.34
CA LEU A 28 -1.02 24.23 17.80
C LEU A 28 0.37 24.00 18.43
N THR A 29 1.20 23.15 17.80
CA THR A 29 2.55 22.87 18.29
C THR A 29 3.58 22.97 17.17
N ARG A 30 4.83 23.30 17.52
CA ARG A 30 5.95 23.31 16.55
C ARG A 30 6.18 21.93 15.93
N PHE A 31 5.96 20.85 16.70
CA PHE A 31 6.13 19.48 16.24
C PHE A 31 5.05 19.04 15.25
N THR A 32 3.78 19.39 15.48
CA THR A 32 2.68 19.07 14.55
C THR A 32 2.87 19.79 13.22
N LEU A 33 3.26 21.06 13.26
CA LEU A 33 3.57 21.84 12.07
C LEU A 33 4.72 21.21 11.28
N LEU A 34 5.84 20.92 11.97
CA LEU A 34 7.02 20.31 11.34
C LEU A 34 6.70 18.93 10.74
N TYR A 35 5.96 18.08 11.47
CA TYR A 35 5.53 16.78 10.99
C TYR A 35 4.66 16.91 9.73
N THR A 36 3.70 17.84 9.72
CA THR A 36 2.84 18.08 8.55
C THR A 36 3.65 18.49 7.33
N ILE A 37 4.60 19.42 7.51
CA ILE A 37 5.47 19.91 6.43
C ILE A 37 6.34 18.76 5.89
N VAL A 38 6.98 17.99 6.77
CA VAL A 38 7.83 16.86 6.36
C VAL A 38 7.01 15.80 5.63
N ALA A 39 5.83 15.44 6.14
CA ALA A 39 4.95 14.46 5.49
C ALA A 39 4.49 14.93 4.11
N LEU A 40 4.11 16.22 3.97
CA LEU A 40 3.71 16.81 2.69
C LEU A 40 4.86 16.84 1.68
N LEU A 41 6.04 17.33 2.09
CA LEU A 41 7.22 17.37 1.23
C LEU A 41 7.65 15.97 0.80
N THR A 42 7.67 15.02 1.73
CA THR A 42 7.98 13.61 1.45
C THR A 42 7.01 13.05 0.42
N CYS A 43 5.70 13.26 0.60
CA CYS A 43 4.69 12.80 -0.34
C CYS A 43 4.88 13.40 -1.74
N ILE A 44 5.10 14.70 -1.85
CA ILE A 44 5.27 15.38 -3.15
C ILE A 44 6.51 14.86 -3.88
N VAL A 45 7.65 14.79 -3.18
CA VAL A 45 8.92 14.36 -3.80
C VAL A 45 8.86 12.89 -4.17
N LEU A 46 8.40 12.00 -3.28
CA LEU A 46 8.31 10.57 -3.57
C LEU A 46 7.28 10.26 -4.66
N ALA A 47 6.11 10.90 -4.65
CA ALA A 47 5.12 10.72 -5.71
C ALA A 47 5.63 11.22 -7.07
N SER A 48 6.42 12.32 -7.10
CA SER A 48 7.04 12.82 -8.33
C SER A 48 8.06 11.82 -8.88
N LEU A 49 8.94 11.27 -8.03
CA LEU A 49 9.92 10.26 -8.45
C LEU A 49 9.27 8.96 -8.93
N GLN A 50 8.20 8.51 -8.25
CA GLN A 50 7.42 7.36 -8.68
C GLN A 50 6.68 7.64 -10.00
N GLY A 51 6.18 8.86 -10.20
CA GLY A 51 5.58 9.28 -11.47
C GLY A 51 6.58 9.25 -12.64
N LEU A 52 7.83 9.65 -12.40
CA LEU A 52 8.91 9.50 -13.38
C LEU A 52 9.22 8.02 -13.68
N ALA A 53 9.34 7.18 -12.65
CA ALA A 53 9.55 5.74 -12.84
C ALA A 53 8.38 5.07 -13.61
N TYR A 54 7.13 5.49 -13.34
CA TYR A 54 5.96 5.05 -14.08
C TYR A 54 6.03 5.44 -15.55
N HIS A 55 6.46 6.67 -15.84
CA HIS A 55 6.64 7.16 -17.21
C HIS A 55 7.70 6.32 -17.95
N ASP A 56 8.88 6.14 -17.36
CA ASP A 56 9.97 5.35 -17.96
C ASP A 56 9.55 3.89 -18.24
N ASN A 57 8.80 3.27 -17.31
CA ASN A 57 8.28 1.91 -17.51
C ASN A 57 7.21 1.86 -18.60
N SER A 58 6.38 2.90 -18.69
CA SER A 58 5.34 2.99 -19.71
C SER A 58 5.96 3.11 -21.10
N ASP A 59 7.01 3.93 -21.26
CA ASP A 59 7.72 4.07 -22.53
C ASP A 59 8.39 2.77 -22.96
N ALA A 60 9.10 2.09 -22.05
CA ALA A 60 9.70 0.79 -22.33
C ALA A 60 8.63 -0.27 -22.68
N ALA A 61 7.53 -0.32 -21.93
CA ALA A 61 6.44 -1.27 -22.20
C ALA A 61 5.77 -0.99 -23.55
N ASN A 62 5.59 0.27 -23.93
CA ASN A 62 5.03 0.67 -25.21
C ASN A 62 5.96 0.30 -26.36
N LEU A 63 7.28 0.53 -26.23
CA LEU A 63 8.27 0.12 -27.22
C LEU A 63 8.23 -1.39 -27.48
N ILE A 64 8.25 -2.19 -26.42
CA ILE A 64 8.19 -3.65 -26.54
C ILE A 64 6.85 -4.09 -27.15
N SER A 65 5.74 -3.43 -26.77
CA SER A 65 4.43 -3.71 -27.37
C SER A 65 4.39 -3.39 -28.86
N ASP A 66 4.97 -2.26 -29.29
CA ASP A 66 5.02 -1.85 -30.70
C ASP A 66 5.84 -2.84 -31.54
N ILE A 67 6.97 -3.33 -31.01
CA ILE A 67 7.80 -4.36 -31.63
C ILE A 67 7.01 -5.67 -31.79
N LEU A 68 6.36 -6.14 -30.71
CA LEU A 68 5.59 -7.39 -30.72
C LEU A 68 4.39 -7.32 -31.67
N ASN A 69 3.69 -6.18 -31.70
CA ASN A 69 2.56 -5.95 -32.60
C ASN A 69 3.01 -5.93 -34.07
N THR A 70 4.15 -5.30 -34.36
CA THR A 70 4.72 -5.24 -35.72
C THR A 70 5.20 -6.62 -36.20
N ALA A 71 5.71 -7.43 -35.28
CA ALA A 71 6.18 -8.78 -35.59
C ALA A 71 5.05 -9.77 -35.92
N ASN A 72 3.81 -9.46 -35.53
CA ASN A 72 2.66 -10.37 -35.59
C ASN A 72 2.97 -11.78 -35.01
N VAL A 73 3.75 -11.82 -33.92
CA VAL A 73 4.12 -13.09 -33.28
C VAL A 73 2.89 -13.69 -32.62
N THR A 74 2.73 -15.00 -32.78
CA THR A 74 1.64 -15.74 -32.15
C THR A 74 1.60 -15.47 -30.67
N ASN A 75 0.45 -15.01 -30.21
CA ASN A 75 0.23 -14.72 -28.82
C ASN A 75 0.26 -16.00 -27.98
N GLY A 76 1.17 -16.06 -27.02
CA GLY A 76 1.25 -17.14 -26.04
C GLY A 76 1.80 -16.64 -24.70
N LEU A 77 2.01 -17.56 -23.78
CA LEU A 77 2.54 -17.26 -22.45
C LEU A 77 4.03 -17.65 -22.41
N THR A 78 4.92 -16.65 -22.38
CA THR A 78 6.34 -16.90 -22.19
C THR A 78 6.67 -16.88 -20.71
N ILE A 79 7.18 -18.01 -20.19
CA ILE A 79 7.50 -18.19 -18.77
C ILE A 79 8.98 -18.50 -18.58
N LEU A 80 9.50 -18.16 -17.40
CA LEU A 80 10.84 -18.57 -16.97
C LEU A 80 10.71 -19.81 -16.09
N SER A 81 11.11 -20.98 -16.60
CA SER A 81 11.07 -22.26 -15.88
C SER A 81 12.44 -22.93 -15.91
N GLY A 82 12.98 -23.25 -14.73
CA GLY A 82 14.30 -23.90 -14.62
C GLY A 82 15.46 -23.08 -15.20
N GLY A 83 15.35 -21.75 -15.22
CA GLY A 83 16.36 -20.87 -15.82
C GLY A 83 16.33 -20.83 -17.35
N VAL A 84 15.30 -21.42 -17.99
CA VAL A 84 15.11 -21.37 -19.45
C VAL A 84 13.77 -20.70 -19.75
N LEU A 85 13.75 -19.86 -20.80
CA LEU A 85 12.51 -19.29 -21.30
C LEU A 85 11.75 -20.33 -22.11
N GLN A 86 10.49 -20.55 -21.75
CA GLN A 86 9.60 -21.48 -22.43
C GLN A 86 8.39 -20.73 -22.94
N TYR A 87 7.95 -21.06 -24.15
CA TYR A 87 6.72 -20.56 -24.73
C TYR A 87 5.64 -21.62 -24.55
N CYS A 88 4.56 -21.26 -23.85
CA CYS A 88 3.45 -22.14 -23.54
C CYS A 88 2.16 -21.63 -24.20
N HIS A 89 1.35 -22.56 -24.70
CA HIS A 89 0.00 -22.25 -25.16
C HIS A 89 -1.00 -22.10 -24.00
N ASP A 90 -0.76 -22.80 -22.88
CA ASP A 90 -1.62 -22.83 -21.69
C ASP A 90 -0.83 -22.60 -20.39
N ILE A 91 -1.53 -22.59 -19.23
CA ILE A 91 -0.93 -22.37 -17.90
C ILE A 91 0.03 -23.51 -17.56
N PRO A 92 1.30 -23.22 -17.18
CA PRO A 92 2.24 -24.23 -16.72
C PRO A 92 1.76 -24.81 -15.39
N SER A 93 1.11 -25.97 -15.43
CA SER A 93 0.63 -26.81 -14.30
C SER A 93 -0.57 -27.65 -14.71
N GLU A 94 -1.24 -27.30 -15.81
CA GLU A 94 -2.25 -28.19 -16.39
C GLU A 94 -1.59 -29.37 -17.09
N ARG A 95 -2.20 -30.57 -16.99
CA ARG A 95 -1.61 -31.85 -17.44
C ARG A 95 -1.24 -31.88 -18.93
N ASP A 96 -1.77 -30.94 -19.71
CA ASP A 96 -1.62 -30.88 -21.17
C ASP A 96 -0.93 -29.59 -21.64
N SER A 97 -0.28 -28.83 -20.74
CA SER A 97 0.41 -27.60 -21.14
C SER A 97 1.65 -27.91 -21.97
N ASN A 98 1.56 -27.78 -23.29
CA ASN A 98 2.69 -27.92 -24.19
C ASN A 98 3.55 -26.65 -24.13
N CYS A 99 4.63 -26.71 -23.35
CA CYS A 99 5.62 -25.65 -23.21
C CYS A 99 6.88 -26.04 -23.99
N VAL A 100 7.28 -25.20 -24.95
CA VAL A 100 8.46 -25.44 -25.77
C VAL A 100 9.57 -24.47 -25.36
N PRO A 101 10.80 -24.93 -25.08
CA PRO A 101 11.90 -24.02 -24.77
C PRO A 101 12.21 -23.13 -25.98
N ILE A 102 12.35 -21.83 -25.73
CA ILE A 102 12.81 -20.86 -26.73
C ILE A 102 14.32 -21.03 -26.84
N ARG A 103 14.75 -21.86 -27.80
CA ARG A 103 16.18 -22.04 -28.08
C ARG A 103 16.71 -20.82 -28.83
N PRO A 104 17.97 -20.41 -28.60
CA PRO A 104 18.66 -19.55 -29.55
C PRO A 104 18.51 -20.20 -30.92
N GLY A 105 18.15 -19.42 -31.94
CA GLY A 105 18.22 -19.95 -33.28
C GLY A 105 19.66 -20.41 -33.49
N ASN A 106 19.90 -21.67 -33.86
CA ASN A 106 21.09 -22.00 -34.63
C ASN A 106 20.88 -21.33 -35.99
N SER A 107 20.93 -20.01 -36.01
CA SER A 107 21.04 -19.24 -37.22
C SER A 107 22.44 -19.51 -37.76
N THR A 108 22.62 -20.70 -38.32
CA THR A 108 23.21 -20.80 -39.64
C THR A 108 22.28 -20.05 -40.60
N PHE A 109 22.17 -18.73 -40.40
CA PHE A 109 21.94 -17.80 -41.50
C PHE A 109 23.26 -17.88 -42.27
N ALA A 110 23.47 -19.03 -42.92
CA ALA A 110 24.49 -19.25 -43.91
C ALA A 110 24.05 -18.39 -45.08
N GLY A 111 24.22 -17.08 -44.92
CA GLY A 111 24.44 -16.22 -46.05
C GLY A 111 25.64 -16.82 -46.74
N THR A 112 25.37 -17.61 -47.78
CA THR A 112 26.28 -17.94 -48.88
C THR A 112 26.66 -16.64 -49.58
N GLY A 113 27.31 -15.75 -48.83
CA GLY A 113 28.01 -14.58 -49.30
C GLY A 113 29.49 -14.88 -49.13
N ASN A 114 30.13 -15.30 -50.22
CA ASN A 114 31.58 -15.32 -50.35
C ASN A 114 32.11 -13.89 -50.25
N THR A 115 32.19 -13.33 -49.06
CA THR A 115 32.97 -12.11 -48.79
C THR A 115 34.15 -12.50 -47.94
N THR A 116 35.17 -13.01 -48.64
CA THR A 116 36.57 -12.91 -48.23
C THR A 116 36.93 -11.44 -48.11
N ASP A 117 36.83 -10.85 -46.92
CA ASP A 117 37.79 -9.84 -46.49
C ASP A 117 37.68 -9.55 -44.97
N SER A 118 38.68 -10.05 -44.26
CA SER A 118 39.50 -9.34 -43.27
C SER A 118 38.84 -8.63 -42.06
N ASP A 119 38.97 -9.29 -40.91
CA ASP A 119 39.48 -8.76 -39.63
C ASP A 119 39.31 -7.25 -39.36
N ASP A 120 38.11 -6.84 -38.97
CA ASP A 120 37.94 -5.73 -38.03
C ASP A 120 36.60 -5.85 -37.30
N PHE A 121 36.51 -6.76 -36.32
CA PHE A 121 35.37 -6.84 -35.41
C PHE A 121 35.48 -5.68 -34.40
N VAL A 122 35.39 -4.45 -34.91
CA VAL A 122 35.10 -3.26 -34.13
C VAL A 122 33.74 -3.51 -33.51
N GLN A 123 33.75 -3.77 -32.21
CA GLN A 123 32.57 -3.82 -31.38
C GLN A 123 31.89 -2.45 -31.46
N HIS A 124 31.06 -2.27 -32.49
CA HIS A 124 30.18 -1.12 -32.67
C HIS A 124 29.20 -1.13 -31.51
N ARG A 125 29.65 -0.61 -30.36
CA ARG A 125 28.79 -0.06 -29.34
C ARG A 125 27.98 1.02 -30.04
N VAL A 126 26.79 0.63 -30.50
CA VAL A 126 25.73 1.57 -30.83
C VAL A 126 25.59 2.42 -29.58
N SER A 127 26.13 3.63 -29.64
CA SER A 127 25.96 4.62 -28.59
C SER A 127 24.50 4.97 -28.66
N ALA A 128 23.68 4.24 -27.89
CA ALA A 128 22.26 4.48 -27.76
C ALA A 128 22.10 5.96 -27.39
N HIS A 129 21.68 6.74 -28.38
CA HIS A 129 21.39 8.14 -28.17
C HIS A 129 20.25 8.19 -27.17
N SER A 130 20.49 8.90 -26.08
CA SER A 130 19.60 9.03 -24.94
C SER A 130 18.12 9.06 -25.33
N PHE A 131 17.34 8.14 -24.75
CA PHE A 131 15.87 8.04 -24.82
C PHE A 131 15.11 9.34 -24.47
N ALA A 132 15.80 10.43 -24.12
CA ALA A 132 15.24 11.61 -23.50
C ALA A 132 14.46 12.53 -24.46
N LYS A 133 14.48 12.38 -25.80
CA LYS A 133 13.57 13.13 -26.68
C LYS A 133 13.52 12.81 -28.19
N ARG A 134 14.27 11.85 -28.72
CA ARG A 134 14.46 11.73 -30.17
C ARG A 134 13.82 10.49 -30.74
N ASP A 135 12.97 10.74 -31.73
CA ASP A 135 12.45 9.84 -32.78
C ASP A 135 12.42 8.37 -32.40
N ARG A 136 11.21 7.86 -32.12
CA ARG A 136 11.00 6.42 -31.95
C ARG A 136 11.70 5.69 -33.10
N PRO A 137 12.54 4.69 -32.82
CA PRO A 137 13.24 3.96 -33.89
C PRO A 137 12.19 3.42 -34.85
N ALA A 138 12.47 3.49 -36.15
CA ALA A 138 11.59 2.88 -37.14
C ALA A 138 11.53 1.37 -36.88
N ILE A 139 10.32 0.86 -36.66
CA ILE A 139 10.04 -0.56 -36.46
C ILE A 139 9.41 -1.05 -37.75
N VAL A 140 10.13 -1.90 -38.49
CA VAL A 140 9.69 -2.39 -39.81
C VAL A 140 9.72 -3.92 -39.80
N PRO A 141 8.64 -4.61 -40.20
CA PRO A 141 8.65 -6.06 -40.29
C PRO A 141 9.60 -6.50 -41.41
N VAL A 142 10.41 -7.53 -41.14
CA VAL A 142 11.24 -8.18 -42.16
C VAL A 142 10.49 -9.42 -42.60
N VAL A 143 10.02 -9.41 -43.85
CA VAL A 143 9.30 -10.53 -44.47
C VAL A 143 10.22 -11.29 -45.42
N ASP A 144 10.06 -12.62 -45.49
CA ASP A 144 10.74 -13.43 -46.49
C ASP A 144 10.02 -13.39 -47.86
N GLY A 145 10.54 -14.14 -48.84
CA GLY A 145 9.94 -14.25 -50.17
C GLY A 145 8.53 -14.86 -50.19
N SER A 146 8.09 -15.51 -49.09
CA SER A 146 6.72 -16.03 -48.93
C SER A 146 5.76 -15.01 -48.30
N GLY A 147 6.27 -13.85 -47.88
CA GLY A 147 5.51 -12.85 -47.14
C GLY A 147 5.40 -13.15 -45.64
N ALA A 148 6.05 -14.20 -45.14
CA ALA A 148 6.06 -14.52 -43.72
C ALA A 148 7.08 -13.64 -42.97
N THR A 149 6.69 -13.10 -41.81
CA THR A 149 7.57 -12.28 -40.98
C THR A 149 8.68 -13.14 -40.36
N VAL A 150 9.91 -12.97 -40.83
CA VAL A 150 11.11 -13.66 -40.31
C VAL A 150 11.78 -12.89 -39.16
N GLY A 151 11.44 -11.62 -39.00
CA GLY A 151 11.96 -10.80 -37.91
C GLY A 151 11.41 -9.38 -37.95
N VAL A 152 11.94 -8.53 -37.08
CA VAL A 152 11.62 -7.10 -37.06
C VAL A 152 12.92 -6.31 -37.07
N ARG A 153 13.02 -5.35 -37.98
CA ARG A 153 14.12 -4.40 -38.01
C ARG A 153 13.79 -3.27 -37.03
N VAL A 154 14.66 -3.07 -36.03
CA VAL A 154 14.59 -1.98 -35.06
C VAL A 154 15.90 -1.21 -35.16
N ALA A 155 15.82 0.02 -35.68
CA ALA A 155 16.99 0.76 -36.15
C ALA A 155 17.79 -0.10 -37.16
N ASP A 156 19.07 -0.34 -36.91
CA ASP A 156 19.95 -1.08 -37.84
C ASP A 156 19.99 -2.59 -37.56
N ASN A 157 19.35 -3.06 -36.48
CA ASN A 157 19.40 -4.45 -36.06
C ASN A 157 18.15 -5.23 -36.50
N ILE A 158 18.33 -6.47 -36.97
CA ILE A 158 17.24 -7.39 -37.28
C ILE A 158 17.06 -8.35 -36.11
N LEU A 159 15.88 -8.33 -35.49
CA LEU A 159 15.53 -9.18 -34.37
C LEU A 159 14.92 -10.49 -34.88
N PRO A 160 15.50 -11.67 -34.59
CA PRO A 160 14.97 -12.95 -35.04
C PRO A 160 13.73 -13.36 -34.22
N VAL A 161 12.88 -14.24 -34.77
CA VAL A 161 11.65 -14.70 -34.11
C VAL A 161 11.84 -15.23 -32.67
N PRO A 162 12.89 -16.01 -32.33
CA PRO A 162 13.12 -16.45 -30.95
C PRO A 162 13.34 -15.29 -29.98
N CYS A 163 14.05 -14.23 -30.40
CA CYS A 163 14.23 -13.00 -29.62
C CYS A 163 12.88 -12.28 -29.41
N LEU A 164 12.05 -12.19 -30.45
CA LEU A 164 10.74 -11.58 -30.33
C LEU A 164 9.81 -12.36 -29.39
N ARG A 165 9.91 -13.69 -29.35
CA ARG A 165 9.15 -14.52 -28.40
C ARG A 165 9.58 -14.32 -26.94
N SER A 166 10.88 -14.08 -26.69
CA SER A 166 11.37 -13.81 -25.34
C SER A 166 10.91 -12.43 -24.83
N PHE A 167 10.65 -11.48 -25.73
CA PHE A 167 10.09 -10.17 -25.37
C PHE A 167 8.65 -10.23 -24.83
N HIS A 168 7.88 -11.29 -25.06
CA HIS A 168 6.59 -11.44 -24.37
C HIS A 168 6.76 -11.51 -22.85
N TRP A 169 7.78 -12.24 -22.36
CA TRP A 169 8.08 -12.29 -20.93
C TRP A 169 8.51 -10.91 -20.41
N LEU A 170 9.39 -10.22 -21.15
CA LEU A 170 9.85 -8.89 -20.78
C LEU A 170 8.72 -7.86 -20.76
N GLY A 171 7.82 -7.92 -21.75
CA GLY A 171 6.62 -7.09 -21.82
C GLY A 171 5.72 -7.30 -20.61
N ASP A 172 5.48 -8.56 -20.22
CA ASP A 172 4.69 -8.87 -19.02
C ASP A 172 5.36 -8.32 -17.75
N VAL A 173 6.68 -8.41 -17.62
CA VAL A 173 7.43 -7.86 -16.47
C VAL A 173 7.41 -6.31 -16.43
N LEU A 174 7.50 -5.65 -17.59
CA LEU A 174 7.41 -4.19 -17.68
C LEU A 174 6.01 -3.69 -17.33
N GLN A 175 4.97 -4.39 -17.79
CA GLN A 175 3.58 -4.11 -17.40
C GLN A 175 3.37 -4.30 -15.89
N ASP A 176 3.96 -5.33 -15.30
CA ASP A 176 3.94 -5.56 -13.84
C ASP A 176 4.68 -4.47 -13.08
N SER A 177 5.81 -3.99 -13.61
CA SER A 177 6.53 -2.84 -13.05
C SER A 177 5.73 -1.55 -13.11
N ARG A 178 4.93 -1.34 -14.18
CA ARG A 178 4.00 -0.21 -14.28
C ARG A 178 2.90 -0.28 -13.23
N ARG A 179 2.29 -1.45 -13.03
CA ARG A 179 1.27 -1.70 -11.98
C ARG A 179 1.84 -1.43 -10.59
N GLU A 180 3.07 -1.88 -10.35
CA GLU A 180 3.80 -1.64 -9.11
C GLU A 180 3.96 -0.14 -8.83
N ASP A 181 4.36 0.65 -9.83
CA ASP A 181 4.49 2.10 -9.66
C ASP A 181 3.16 2.78 -9.32
N VAL A 182 2.05 2.39 -9.97
CA VAL A 182 0.71 2.92 -9.66
C VAL A 182 0.34 2.65 -8.20
N VAL A 183 0.51 1.41 -7.72
CA VAL A 183 0.20 1.06 -6.33
C VAL A 183 1.09 1.84 -5.37
N THR A 184 2.39 1.99 -5.68
CA THR A 184 3.30 2.76 -4.82
C THR A 184 3.01 4.27 -4.84
N LEU A 185 2.46 4.81 -5.91
CA LEU A 185 1.99 6.20 -5.98
C LEU A 185 0.73 6.39 -5.12
N LEU A 186 -0.25 5.49 -5.27
CA LEU A 186 -1.45 5.49 -4.41
C LEU A 186 -1.10 5.33 -2.93
N TYR A 187 -0.06 4.54 -2.64
CA TYR A 187 0.48 4.39 -1.30
C TYR A 187 0.95 5.73 -0.72
N GLN A 188 1.68 6.56 -1.46
CA GLN A 188 2.12 7.88 -0.96
C GLN A 188 0.95 8.80 -0.63
N ILE A 189 -0.07 8.83 -1.51
CA ILE A 189 -1.28 9.63 -1.29
C ILE A 189 -2.04 9.14 -0.04
N TRP A 190 -2.14 7.84 0.13
CA TRP A 190 -2.77 7.23 1.29
C TRP A 190 -1.99 7.50 2.59
N MET A 191 -0.66 7.41 2.57
CA MET A 191 0.22 7.75 3.71
C MET A 191 0.10 9.22 4.13
N LEU A 192 0.01 10.13 3.16
CA LEU A 192 -0.28 11.54 3.42
C LEU A 192 -1.65 11.71 4.07
N SER A 193 -2.66 10.99 3.56
CA SER A 193 -4.02 11.02 4.11
C SER A 193 -4.05 10.54 5.57
N LEU A 194 -3.35 9.45 5.90
CA LEU A 194 -3.19 8.97 7.28
C LEU A 194 -2.50 10.01 8.16
N SER A 195 -1.44 10.64 7.66
CA SER A 195 -0.68 11.66 8.39
C SER A 195 -1.52 12.90 8.68
N ILE A 196 -2.33 13.36 7.72
CA ILE A 196 -3.27 14.48 7.93
C ILE A 196 -4.33 14.08 8.96
N VAL A 197 -4.98 12.93 8.81
CA VAL A 197 -6.00 12.45 9.75
C VAL A 197 -5.42 12.25 11.15
N ALA A 198 -4.16 11.81 11.26
CA ALA A 198 -3.45 11.68 12.53
C ALA A 198 -3.38 13.01 13.28
N ILE A 199 -2.99 14.09 12.59
CA ILE A 199 -2.82 15.42 13.17
C ILE A 199 -4.18 16.05 13.47
N LEU A 200 -5.14 15.95 12.53
CA LEU A 200 -6.45 16.54 12.69
C LEU A 200 -7.23 15.99 13.87
N ASN A 201 -7.07 14.68 14.13
CA ASN A 201 -7.77 14.01 15.22
C ASN A 201 -6.89 13.79 16.45
N GLU A 202 -5.69 14.38 16.51
CA GLU A 202 -4.68 14.15 17.57
C GLU A 202 -4.53 12.66 17.92
N SER A 203 -4.54 11.82 16.88
CA SER A 203 -4.88 10.42 17.02
C SER A 203 -3.64 9.53 16.95
N LEU A 204 -3.33 8.93 18.10
CA LEU A 204 -2.27 7.93 18.26
C LEU A 204 -2.31 6.76 17.26
N PRO A 205 -3.46 6.16 16.88
CA PRO A 205 -3.45 5.00 16.01
C PRO A 205 -3.07 5.38 14.58
N HIS A 206 -3.55 6.52 14.05
CA HIS A 206 -3.16 6.97 12.72
C HIS A 206 -1.67 7.38 12.67
N LEU A 207 -1.14 7.95 13.76
CA LEU A 207 0.29 8.23 13.88
C LEU A 207 1.12 6.93 13.83
N GLY A 208 0.70 5.91 14.58
CA GLY A 208 1.34 4.58 14.55
C GLY A 208 1.23 3.89 13.19
N ALA A 209 0.07 3.97 12.53
CA ALA A 209 -0.15 3.45 11.18
C ALA A 209 0.75 4.15 10.15
N SER A 210 0.85 5.48 10.23
CA SER A 210 1.76 6.25 9.38
C SER A 210 3.23 5.86 9.61
N LEU A 211 3.67 5.68 10.86
CA LEU A 211 5.03 5.22 11.12
C LEU A 211 5.31 3.81 10.58
N ALA A 212 4.39 2.87 10.82
CA ALA A 212 4.48 1.50 10.30
C ALA A 212 4.49 1.48 8.76
N GLY A 213 3.69 2.34 8.13
CA GLY A 213 3.70 2.51 6.69
C GLY A 213 5.02 3.07 6.16
N HIS A 214 5.64 4.06 6.81
CA HIS A 214 6.97 4.52 6.35
C HIS A 214 8.04 3.42 6.45
N LEU A 215 7.98 2.57 7.48
CA LEU A 215 8.88 1.42 7.61
C LEU A 215 8.67 0.40 6.47
N LEU A 216 7.41 0.04 6.18
CA LEU A 216 7.06 -0.86 5.07
C LEU A 216 7.47 -0.27 3.71
N GLY A 217 7.22 1.02 3.49
CA GLY A 217 7.60 1.74 2.27
C GLY A 217 9.11 1.76 2.05
N THR A 218 9.88 1.91 3.12
CA THR A 218 11.36 1.90 3.09
C THR A 218 11.88 0.50 2.76
N ALA A 219 11.36 -0.53 3.44
CA ALA A 219 11.71 -1.92 3.18
C ALA A 219 11.39 -2.31 1.72
N TRP A 220 10.21 -1.89 1.23
CA TRP A 220 9.79 -2.12 -0.15
C TRP A 220 10.72 -1.42 -1.15
N ALA A 221 11.03 -0.13 -0.95
CA ALA A 221 11.94 0.60 -1.83
C ALA A 221 13.32 -0.08 -1.94
N GLY A 222 13.86 -0.59 -0.82
CA GLY A 222 15.10 -1.36 -0.83
C GLY A 222 14.97 -2.67 -1.62
N PHE A 223 13.88 -3.41 -1.43
CA PHE A 223 13.61 -4.62 -2.20
C PHE A 223 13.50 -4.34 -3.71
N ARG A 224 12.87 -3.23 -4.13
CA ARG A 224 12.76 -2.84 -5.55
C ARG A 224 14.11 -2.68 -6.23
N VAL A 225 15.10 -2.08 -5.56
CA VAL A 225 16.46 -1.93 -6.10
C VAL A 225 17.10 -3.29 -6.32
N SER A 226 17.01 -4.17 -5.32
CA SER A 226 17.56 -5.53 -5.40
C SER A 226 16.89 -6.35 -6.52
N ASN A 227 15.57 -6.31 -6.60
CA ASN A 227 14.80 -7.02 -7.61
C ASN A 227 15.08 -6.48 -9.03
N SER A 228 15.23 -5.16 -9.19
CA SER A 228 15.55 -4.57 -10.49
C SER A 228 16.91 -5.04 -11.01
N LYS A 229 17.93 -5.15 -10.14
CA LYS A 229 19.25 -5.69 -10.52
C LYS A 229 19.16 -7.15 -10.93
N HIS A 230 18.50 -7.98 -10.14
CA HIS A 230 18.34 -9.40 -10.45
C HIS A 230 17.53 -9.63 -11.74
N LEU A 231 16.55 -8.76 -12.02
CA LEU A 231 15.82 -8.79 -13.28
C LEU A 231 16.70 -8.38 -14.47
N GLN A 232 17.54 -7.35 -14.31
CA GLN A 232 18.53 -6.96 -15.31
C GLN A 232 19.49 -8.10 -15.62
N ASP A 233 20.01 -8.79 -14.60
CA ASP A 233 20.91 -9.92 -14.75
C ASP A 233 20.25 -11.06 -15.56
N ARG A 234 18.98 -11.38 -15.25
CA ARG A 234 18.19 -12.36 -16.00
C ARG A 234 17.91 -11.93 -17.43
N TYR A 235 17.55 -10.67 -17.65
CA TYR A 235 17.36 -10.11 -18.99
C TYR A 235 18.65 -10.24 -19.83
N ASN A 236 19.79 -9.86 -19.26
CA ASN A 236 21.08 -9.96 -19.93
C ASN A 236 21.42 -11.43 -20.26
N GLN A 237 21.22 -12.35 -19.32
CA GLN A 237 21.58 -13.77 -19.52
C GLN A 237 20.64 -14.47 -20.52
N LEU A 238 19.34 -14.24 -20.42
CA LEU A 238 18.33 -15.02 -21.15
C LEU A 238 17.99 -14.41 -22.50
N ILE A 239 17.96 -13.07 -22.58
CA ILE A 239 17.49 -12.35 -23.75
C ILE A 239 18.68 -11.85 -24.55
N VAL A 240 19.52 -10.98 -23.97
CA VAL A 240 20.65 -10.35 -24.68
C VAL A 240 21.64 -11.42 -25.16
N HIS A 241 22.28 -12.14 -24.25
CA HIS A 241 23.27 -13.17 -24.62
C HIS A 241 22.65 -14.50 -25.07
N GLY A 242 21.35 -14.66 -24.89
CA GLY A 242 20.62 -15.89 -25.23
C GLY A 242 19.91 -15.77 -26.57
N THR A 243 18.64 -15.35 -26.55
CA THR A 243 17.77 -15.39 -27.73
C THR A 243 18.04 -14.31 -28.77
N CYS A 244 18.70 -13.21 -28.40
CA CYS A 244 18.87 -12.00 -29.22
C CYS A 244 20.32 -11.75 -29.69
N ASP A 245 21.21 -12.74 -29.53
CA ASP A 245 22.58 -12.72 -30.07
C ASP A 245 23.39 -11.44 -29.78
N GLY A 246 23.32 -10.96 -28.53
CA GLY A 246 24.03 -9.78 -28.05
C GLY A 246 23.31 -8.45 -28.26
N ILE A 247 22.15 -8.42 -28.91
CA ILE A 247 21.38 -7.19 -29.11
C ILE A 247 20.64 -6.81 -27.82
N ASP A 248 21.00 -5.65 -27.24
CA ASP A 248 20.34 -5.09 -26.06
C ASP A 248 19.49 -3.86 -26.42
N LEU A 249 18.16 -4.00 -26.33
CA LEU A 249 17.22 -2.90 -26.61
C LEU A 249 16.93 -2.01 -25.40
N LEU A 250 17.18 -2.49 -24.17
CA LEU A 250 16.83 -1.81 -22.92
C LEU A 250 18.05 -1.34 -22.12
N GLN A 251 19.25 -1.34 -22.72
CA GLN A 251 20.51 -1.02 -22.05
C GLN A 251 20.42 0.25 -21.20
N ASP A 252 19.97 1.35 -21.81
CA ASP A 252 19.86 2.65 -21.14
C ASP A 252 18.75 2.66 -20.08
N TRP A 253 17.63 1.96 -20.34
CA TRP A 253 16.48 1.93 -19.46
C TRP A 253 16.82 1.38 -18.08
N TRP A 254 17.64 0.32 -17.98
CA TRP A 254 18.08 -0.22 -16.69
C TRP A 254 18.86 0.80 -15.86
N SER A 255 19.74 1.56 -16.53
CA SER A 255 20.54 2.60 -15.88
C SER A 255 19.66 3.78 -15.42
N LEU A 256 18.69 4.17 -16.24
CA LEU A 256 17.73 5.24 -15.95
C LEU A 256 16.83 4.87 -14.76
N ARG A 257 16.24 3.67 -14.81
CA ARG A 257 15.43 3.13 -13.71
C ARG A 257 16.22 3.10 -12.40
N THR A 258 17.48 2.67 -12.44
CA THR A 258 18.34 2.63 -11.24
C THR A 258 18.62 4.03 -10.71
N ARG A 259 18.91 5.00 -11.60
CA ARG A 259 19.12 6.41 -11.24
C ARG A 259 17.90 7.05 -10.57
N HIS A 260 16.68 6.64 -10.93
CA HIS A 260 15.47 7.12 -10.28
C HIS A 260 15.12 6.35 -9.00
N THR A 261 15.39 5.04 -8.95
CA THR A 261 15.01 4.19 -7.79
C THR A 261 15.92 4.42 -6.57
N VAL A 262 17.22 4.64 -6.77
CA VAL A 262 18.15 4.86 -5.63
C VAL A 262 17.79 6.09 -4.79
N PRO A 263 17.53 7.28 -5.37
CA PRO A 263 17.04 8.44 -4.62
C PRO A 263 15.75 8.16 -3.85
N VAL A 264 14.83 7.35 -4.40
CA VAL A 264 13.59 6.96 -3.69
C VAL A 264 13.92 6.22 -2.40
N VAL A 265 14.88 5.29 -2.41
CA VAL A 265 15.31 4.57 -1.18
C VAL A 265 15.89 5.54 -0.17
N VAL A 266 16.83 6.40 -0.59
CA VAL A 266 17.48 7.38 0.29
C VAL A 266 16.46 8.30 0.94
N LEU A 267 15.54 8.84 0.16
CA LEU A 267 14.48 9.72 0.65
C LEU A 267 13.51 9.00 1.60
N ASN A 268 13.16 7.73 1.34
CA ASN A 268 12.36 6.95 2.27
C ASN A 268 13.08 6.73 3.61
N VAL A 269 14.38 6.43 3.60
CA VAL A 269 15.17 6.27 4.83
C VAL A 269 15.21 7.58 5.63
N VAL A 270 15.51 8.71 4.96
CA VAL A 270 15.55 10.03 5.61
C VAL A 270 14.18 10.43 6.16
N ALA A 271 13.11 10.20 5.38
CA ALA A 271 11.75 10.45 5.83
C ALA A 271 11.38 9.58 7.03
N LEU A 272 11.71 8.28 7.01
CA LEU A 272 11.45 7.37 8.12
C LEU A 272 12.14 7.83 9.40
N LEU A 273 13.44 8.17 9.35
CA LEU A 273 14.17 8.64 10.53
C LEU A 273 13.59 9.94 11.08
N THR A 274 13.26 10.88 10.19
CA THR A 274 12.69 12.17 10.57
C THR A 274 11.29 12.01 11.17
N LEU A 275 10.41 11.24 10.51
CA LEU A 275 9.05 10.99 10.97
C LEU A 275 9.02 10.11 12.21
N LEU A 276 9.96 9.18 12.40
CA LEU A 276 10.13 8.42 13.64
C LEU A 276 10.45 9.36 14.81
N PHE A 277 11.41 10.26 14.62
CA PHE A 277 11.76 11.26 15.64
C PHE A 277 10.57 12.16 15.99
N LEU A 278 9.87 12.70 14.98
CA LEU A 278 8.72 13.57 15.20
C LEU A 278 7.54 12.81 15.83
N SER A 279 7.28 11.57 15.37
CA SER A 279 6.25 10.71 15.93
C SER A 279 6.53 10.35 17.39
N ALA A 280 7.79 10.09 17.76
CA ALA A 280 8.15 9.82 19.14
C ALA A 280 7.89 11.03 20.07
N ASN A 281 8.16 12.24 19.59
CA ASN A 281 7.87 13.47 20.34
C ASN A 281 6.36 13.73 20.45
N LEU A 282 5.63 13.61 19.33
CA LEU A 282 4.17 13.76 19.31
C LEU A 282 3.49 12.69 20.18
N TYR A 283 3.97 11.45 20.13
CA TYR A 283 3.47 10.37 20.96
C TYR A 283 3.60 10.69 22.45
N LYS A 284 4.73 11.26 22.89
CA LYS A 284 4.89 11.69 24.29
C LYS A 284 3.88 12.77 24.67
N VAL A 285 3.69 13.78 23.82
CA VAL A 285 2.73 14.88 24.07
C VAL A 285 1.30 14.35 24.12
N TYR A 286 0.89 13.58 23.10
CA TYR A 286 -0.47 13.04 22.99
C TYR A 286 -0.78 11.98 24.04
N ALA A 287 0.18 11.13 24.39
CA ALA A 287 0.01 10.18 25.49
C ALA A 287 -0.17 10.93 26.81
N ASN A 288 0.67 11.92 27.10
CA ASN A 288 0.54 12.71 28.32
C ASN A 288 -0.82 13.44 28.38
N GLN A 289 -1.26 14.07 27.29
CA GLN A 289 -2.56 14.74 27.23
C GLN A 289 -3.73 13.78 27.38
N SER A 290 -3.69 12.64 26.67
CA SER A 290 -4.76 11.63 26.71
C SER A 290 -4.90 10.99 28.08
N PHE A 291 -3.79 10.68 28.76
CA PHE A 291 -3.83 10.00 30.06
C PHE A 291 -4.05 10.97 31.22
N SER A 292 -3.47 12.18 31.17
CA SER A 292 -3.65 13.16 32.25
C SER A 292 -5.07 13.71 32.32
N ARG A 293 -5.78 13.81 31.18
CA ARG A 293 -7.12 14.40 31.15
C ARG A 293 -8.20 13.50 31.72
N VAL A 294 -8.07 12.17 31.59
CA VAL A 294 -9.19 11.24 31.87
C VAL A 294 -9.00 10.42 33.15
N GLY A 295 -7.81 10.46 33.79
CA GLY A 295 -7.60 9.79 35.10
C GLY A 295 -7.94 8.29 35.10
N GLY A 296 -7.83 7.62 33.94
CA GLY A 296 -8.38 6.29 33.74
C GLY A 296 -7.67 5.20 34.54
N SER A 297 -8.44 4.19 34.98
CA SER A 297 -7.91 2.96 35.58
C SER A 297 -6.87 2.28 34.66
N PRO A 298 -5.80 1.67 35.21
CA PRO A 298 -4.78 0.97 34.42
C PRO A 298 -5.35 -0.15 33.52
N GLU A 299 -6.49 -0.73 33.91
CA GLU A 299 -7.16 -1.74 33.09
C GLU A 299 -7.74 -1.16 31.80
N ILE A 300 -8.41 0.01 31.88
CA ILE A 300 -8.97 0.71 30.71
C ILE A 300 -7.84 1.12 29.76
N ASN A 301 -6.70 1.58 30.30
CA ASN A 301 -5.53 1.92 29.48
C ASN A 301 -5.04 0.71 28.66
N ARG A 302 -4.99 -0.49 29.26
CA ARG A 302 -4.60 -1.71 28.54
C ARG A 302 -5.58 -2.04 27.41
N ILE A 303 -6.89 -1.95 27.66
CA ILE A 303 -7.92 -2.20 26.63
C ILE A 303 -7.81 -1.17 25.51
N TYR A 304 -7.64 0.11 25.86
CA TYR A 304 -7.48 1.19 24.90
C TYR A 304 -6.28 0.95 23.95
N LYS A 305 -5.16 0.45 24.46
CA LYS A 305 -4.00 0.07 23.63
C LYS A 305 -4.33 -1.01 22.59
N PHE A 306 -5.14 -2.02 22.95
CA PHE A 306 -5.59 -3.02 21.98
C PHE A 306 -6.51 -2.44 20.91
N VAL A 307 -7.43 -1.55 21.29
CA VAL A 307 -8.32 -0.86 20.34
C VAL A 307 -7.52 0.03 19.39
N LEU A 308 -6.52 0.74 19.90
CA LEU A 308 -5.59 1.53 19.09
C LEU A 308 -4.81 0.64 18.11
N LEU A 309 -4.24 -0.47 18.59
CA LEU A 309 -3.51 -1.41 17.74
C LEU A 309 -4.42 -2.03 16.67
N LEU A 310 -5.65 -2.42 17.03
CA LEU A 310 -6.64 -2.94 16.10
C LEU A 310 -6.93 -1.90 15.00
N SER A 311 -7.12 -0.63 15.37
CA SER A 311 -7.33 0.44 14.40
C SER A 311 -6.18 0.59 13.41
N VAL A 312 -4.93 0.48 13.88
CA VAL A 312 -3.75 0.54 13.02
C VAL A 312 -3.78 -0.63 12.03
N MET A 313 -3.93 -1.85 12.55
CA MET A 313 -3.94 -3.07 11.74
C MET A 313 -5.10 -3.07 10.73
N LEU A 314 -6.28 -2.60 11.12
CA LEU A 314 -7.46 -2.49 10.26
C LEU A 314 -7.22 -1.55 9.07
N GLN A 315 -6.56 -0.41 9.29
CA GLN A 315 -6.23 0.55 8.22
C GLN A 315 -5.18 0.01 7.27
N LEU A 316 -4.10 -0.57 7.80
CA LEU A 316 -3.06 -1.21 6.99
C LEU A 316 -3.68 -2.36 6.18
N ALA A 317 -4.44 -3.25 6.83
CA ALA A 317 -5.11 -4.38 6.19
C ALA A 317 -6.02 -3.92 5.05
N GLY A 318 -6.84 -2.88 5.27
CA GLY A 318 -7.71 -2.33 4.24
C GLY A 318 -6.93 -1.85 3.01
N PHE A 319 -5.83 -1.12 3.19
CA PHE A 319 -5.02 -0.69 2.05
C PHE A 319 -4.37 -1.87 1.31
N PHE A 320 -3.70 -2.76 2.03
CA PHE A 320 -2.98 -3.88 1.40
C PHE A 320 -3.91 -4.86 0.70
N THR A 321 -5.11 -5.09 1.24
CA THR A 321 -6.11 -5.97 0.61
C THR A 321 -6.67 -5.32 -0.65
N LEU A 322 -7.04 -4.03 -0.61
CA LEU A 322 -7.48 -3.29 -1.81
C LEU A 322 -6.40 -3.24 -2.89
N ALA A 323 -5.13 -3.01 -2.51
CA ALA A 323 -4.02 -2.98 -3.44
C ALA A 323 -3.79 -4.35 -4.10
N ALA A 324 -3.79 -5.44 -3.32
CA ALA A 324 -3.66 -6.80 -3.84
C ALA A 324 -4.83 -7.15 -4.78
N THR A 325 -6.06 -6.84 -4.37
CA THR A 325 -7.28 -7.04 -5.17
C THR A 325 -7.23 -6.25 -6.48
N GLY A 326 -6.85 -4.97 -6.43
CA GLY A 326 -6.73 -4.12 -7.62
C GLY A 326 -5.66 -4.60 -8.60
N MET A 327 -4.49 -5.00 -8.11
CA MET A 327 -3.43 -5.57 -8.94
C MET A 327 -3.86 -6.87 -9.60
N TRP A 328 -4.55 -7.75 -8.86
CA TRP A 328 -5.05 -9.00 -9.40
C TRP A 328 -6.05 -8.74 -10.53
N ILE A 329 -7.06 -7.89 -10.29
CA ILE A 329 -8.07 -7.53 -11.29
C ILE A 329 -7.40 -6.97 -12.55
N ASP A 330 -6.45 -6.05 -12.41
CA ASP A 330 -5.74 -5.46 -13.54
C ASP A 330 -4.88 -6.49 -14.30
N LYS A 331 -4.23 -7.41 -13.58
CA LYS A 331 -3.41 -8.49 -14.15
C LYS A 331 -4.22 -9.49 -14.97
N ILE A 332 -5.43 -9.84 -14.53
CA ILE A 332 -6.29 -10.80 -15.26
C ILE A 332 -7.13 -10.12 -16.34
N SER A 333 -7.44 -8.83 -16.18
CA SER A 333 -8.22 -8.07 -17.16
C SER A 333 -7.38 -7.67 -18.37
N GLY A 334 -6.08 -7.43 -18.17
CA GLY A 334 -5.13 -7.07 -19.22
C GLY A 334 -4.15 -8.19 -19.58
N GLY A 335 -3.73 -8.25 -20.85
CA GLY A 335 -2.57 -9.04 -21.30
C GLY A 335 -2.87 -10.46 -21.79
N SER A 336 -1.79 -11.24 -21.90
CA SER A 336 -1.78 -12.63 -22.41
C SER A 336 -2.65 -13.58 -21.58
N ILE A 337 -2.70 -13.36 -20.25
CA ILE A 337 -3.38 -14.22 -19.27
C ILE A 337 -4.89 -14.28 -19.50
N ARG A 338 -5.52 -13.21 -19.99
CA ARG A 338 -6.97 -13.17 -20.25
C ARG A 338 -7.44 -14.32 -21.14
N ARG A 339 -6.60 -14.73 -22.11
CA ARG A 339 -6.91 -15.80 -23.06
C ARG A 339 -6.77 -17.19 -22.47
N VAL A 340 -5.90 -17.34 -21.48
CA VAL A 340 -5.57 -18.63 -20.87
C VAL A 340 -6.48 -18.91 -19.65
N ALA A 341 -7.11 -17.89 -19.08
CA ALA A 341 -7.96 -18.02 -17.91
C ALA A 341 -9.37 -18.57 -18.24
N ARG A 342 -9.57 -19.90 -18.11
CA ARG A 342 -10.88 -20.56 -18.31
C ARG A 342 -12.03 -20.00 -17.46
N HIS A 343 -11.74 -19.53 -16.25
CA HIS A 343 -12.74 -19.06 -15.28
C HIS A 343 -12.62 -17.55 -14.98
N LEU A 344 -12.26 -16.74 -15.98
CA LEU A 344 -12.04 -15.30 -15.83
C LEU A 344 -13.19 -14.57 -15.10
N HIS A 345 -14.44 -14.82 -15.52
CA HIS A 345 -15.60 -14.16 -14.92
C HIS A 345 -15.80 -14.51 -13.44
N LEU A 346 -15.52 -15.75 -13.05
CA LEU A 346 -15.61 -16.18 -11.65
C LEU A 346 -14.54 -15.48 -10.81
N TYR A 347 -13.31 -15.36 -11.32
CA TYR A 347 -12.25 -14.61 -10.64
C TYR A 347 -12.60 -13.13 -10.51
N LEU A 348 -13.05 -12.49 -11.59
CA LEU A 348 -13.45 -11.07 -11.56
C LEU A 348 -14.61 -10.84 -10.58
N ALA A 349 -15.61 -11.72 -10.56
CA ALA A 349 -16.71 -11.66 -9.61
C ALA A 349 -16.23 -11.82 -8.16
N ALA A 350 -15.39 -12.81 -7.89
CA ALA A 350 -14.85 -13.05 -6.55
C ALA A 350 -14.07 -11.84 -6.01
N PHE A 351 -13.13 -11.30 -6.80
CA PHE A 351 -12.35 -10.13 -6.38
C PHE A 351 -13.15 -8.83 -6.37
N GLY A 352 -14.15 -8.68 -7.25
CA GLY A 352 -15.09 -7.58 -7.20
C GLY A 352 -15.91 -7.58 -5.91
N VAL A 353 -16.40 -8.75 -5.49
CA VAL A 353 -17.11 -8.92 -4.21
C VAL A 353 -16.17 -8.62 -3.04
N THR A 354 -14.93 -9.11 -3.05
CA THR A 354 -13.92 -8.79 -2.02
C THR A 354 -13.75 -7.26 -1.90
N ALA A 355 -13.49 -6.56 -3.01
CA ALA A 355 -13.33 -5.10 -3.02
C ALA A 355 -14.54 -4.35 -2.45
N VAL A 356 -15.76 -4.78 -2.78
CA VAL A 356 -17.00 -4.18 -2.26
C VAL A 356 -17.19 -4.47 -0.77
N CYS A 357 -16.89 -5.69 -0.32
CA CYS A 357 -17.03 -6.11 1.08
C CYS A 357 -15.98 -5.46 2.01
N GLU A 358 -14.81 -5.11 1.48
CA GLU A 358 -13.72 -4.47 2.24
C GLU A 358 -14.14 -3.12 2.84
N PHE A 359 -14.90 -2.29 2.10
CA PHE A 359 -15.31 -0.98 2.60
C PHE A 359 -16.24 -1.06 3.83
N PRO A 360 -17.38 -1.80 3.78
CA PRO A 360 -18.18 -2.08 4.98
C PRO A 360 -17.37 -2.75 6.08
N TRP A 361 -16.45 -3.67 5.75
CA TRP A 361 -15.62 -4.36 6.73
C TRP A 361 -14.75 -3.38 7.54
N VAL A 362 -14.05 -2.44 6.90
CA VAL A 362 -13.26 -1.40 7.60
C VAL A 362 -14.17 -0.51 8.47
N VAL A 363 -15.28 -0.03 7.93
CA VAL A 363 -16.21 0.85 8.66
C VAL A 363 -16.82 0.14 9.87
N LEU A 364 -17.26 -1.11 9.71
CA LEU A 364 -17.86 -1.92 10.77
C LEU A 364 -16.83 -2.32 11.82
N GLY A 365 -15.59 -2.65 11.43
CA GLY A 365 -14.51 -2.94 12.38
C GLY A 365 -14.23 -1.74 13.28
N TRP A 366 -14.12 -0.54 12.68
CA TRP A 366 -13.93 0.70 13.41
C TRP A 366 -15.10 1.02 14.35
N LEU A 367 -16.34 0.99 13.84
CA LEU A 367 -17.53 1.37 14.61
C LEU A 367 -17.87 0.36 15.71
N SER A 368 -17.77 -0.94 15.41
CA SER A 368 -18.18 -2.00 16.35
C SER A 368 -17.31 -2.03 17.60
N VAL A 369 -15.99 -1.85 17.45
CA VAL A 369 -15.06 -1.88 18.57
C VAL A 369 -15.13 -0.59 19.38
N ARG A 370 -15.17 0.58 18.73
CA ARG A 370 -15.24 1.86 19.46
C ARG A 370 -16.54 2.05 20.24
N ARG A 371 -17.66 1.58 19.70
CA ARG A 371 -18.97 1.75 20.34
C ARG A 371 -19.44 0.52 21.12
N GLU A 372 -18.65 -0.55 21.15
CA GLU A 372 -19.00 -1.86 21.74
C GLU A 372 -20.34 -2.44 21.22
N TYR A 373 -20.67 -2.19 19.94
CA TYR A 373 -21.93 -2.68 19.36
C TYR A 373 -21.82 -4.16 19.00
N ARG A 374 -22.38 -5.03 19.86
CA ARG A 374 -22.37 -6.49 19.69
C ARG A 374 -22.89 -6.97 18.33
N ARG A 375 -23.98 -6.39 17.83
CA ARG A 375 -24.56 -6.77 16.52
C ARG A 375 -23.62 -6.42 15.35
N LEU A 376 -23.06 -5.20 15.35
CA LEU A 376 -22.11 -4.77 14.33
C LEU A 376 -20.83 -5.62 14.38
N PHE A 377 -20.40 -6.03 15.59
CA PHE A 377 -19.24 -6.91 15.74
C PHE A 377 -19.47 -8.29 15.12
N VAL A 378 -20.66 -8.88 15.25
CA VAL A 378 -20.99 -10.16 14.59
C VAL A 378 -20.92 -10.02 13.07
N VAL A 379 -21.44 -8.93 12.50
CA VAL A 379 -21.33 -8.67 11.06
C VAL A 379 -19.87 -8.47 10.63
N PHE A 380 -19.10 -7.69 11.39
CA PHE A 380 -17.66 -7.53 11.16
C PHE A 380 -16.92 -8.87 11.20
N GLY A 381 -17.18 -9.70 12.20
CA GLY A 381 -16.58 -11.04 12.31
C GLY A 381 -16.95 -11.96 11.15
N ALA A 382 -18.22 -11.95 10.72
CA ALA A 382 -18.66 -12.71 9.56
C ALA A 382 -17.96 -12.25 8.27
N LEU A 383 -17.82 -10.94 8.05
CA LEU A 383 -17.06 -10.39 6.93
C LEU A 383 -15.57 -10.76 7.01
N SER A 384 -14.95 -10.73 8.19
CA SER A 384 -13.55 -11.17 8.37
C SER A 384 -13.35 -12.63 7.98
N VAL A 385 -14.23 -13.53 8.45
CA VAL A 385 -14.18 -14.97 8.11
C VAL A 385 -14.39 -15.17 6.60
N PHE A 386 -15.32 -14.43 6.01
CA PHE A 386 -15.58 -14.48 4.57
C PHE A 386 -14.36 -14.04 3.74
N LEU A 387 -13.75 -12.88 4.07
CA LEU A 387 -12.57 -12.36 3.38
C LEU A 387 -11.36 -13.31 3.53
N LEU A 388 -11.15 -13.89 4.72
CA LEU A 388 -10.12 -14.91 4.95
C LEU A 388 -10.41 -16.19 4.15
N GLY A 389 -11.68 -16.60 4.10
CA GLY A 389 -12.13 -17.78 3.36
C GLY A 389 -11.86 -17.65 1.87
N ILE A 390 -12.24 -16.53 1.24
CA ILE A 390 -11.94 -16.26 -0.17
C ILE A 390 -10.42 -16.20 -0.39
N SER A 391 -9.69 -15.45 0.44
CA SER A 391 -8.23 -15.33 0.31
C SER A 391 -7.53 -16.70 0.37
N THR A 392 -7.97 -17.58 1.26
CA THR A 392 -7.44 -18.95 1.40
C THR A 392 -7.82 -19.81 0.19
N PHE A 393 -9.09 -19.73 -0.23
CA PHE A 393 -9.59 -20.50 -1.37
C PHE A 393 -8.90 -20.12 -2.69
N MET A 394 -8.52 -18.86 -2.86
CA MET A 394 -7.78 -18.41 -4.04
C MET A 394 -6.46 -19.15 -4.26
N PHE A 395 -5.78 -19.55 -3.18
CA PHE A 395 -4.58 -20.38 -3.28
C PHE A 395 -4.86 -21.80 -3.77
N ALA A 396 -6.11 -22.24 -3.93
CA ALA A 396 -6.41 -23.50 -4.62
C ALA A 396 -6.30 -23.37 -6.14
N SER A 397 -6.38 -22.15 -6.70
CA SER A 397 -6.30 -21.91 -8.14
C SER A 397 -4.86 -22.03 -8.67
N PRO A 398 -4.61 -22.85 -9.71
CA PRO A 398 -3.31 -22.91 -10.37
C PRO A 398 -2.87 -21.58 -10.97
N LEU A 399 -3.81 -20.83 -11.57
CA LEU A 399 -3.54 -19.51 -12.14
C LEU A 399 -3.09 -18.50 -11.08
N TYR A 400 -3.76 -18.51 -9.92
CA TYR A 400 -3.40 -17.65 -8.80
C TYR A 400 -2.00 -17.96 -8.27
N ARG A 401 -1.70 -19.25 -8.06
CA ARG A 401 -0.35 -19.68 -7.66
C ARG A 401 0.71 -19.29 -8.68
N PHE A 402 0.40 -19.43 -9.96
CA PHE A 402 1.32 -19.05 -11.03
C PHE A 402 1.68 -17.56 -10.97
N ILE A 403 0.69 -16.67 -10.96
CA ILE A 403 0.93 -15.22 -10.86
C ILE A 403 1.63 -14.87 -9.54
N PHE A 404 1.21 -15.49 -8.43
CA PHE A 404 1.84 -15.31 -7.13
C PHE A 404 3.33 -15.65 -7.15
N MET A 405 3.73 -16.76 -7.78
CA MET A 405 5.13 -17.16 -7.87
C MET A 405 5.93 -16.35 -8.89
N SER A 406 5.29 -15.86 -9.96
CA SER A 406 5.95 -15.10 -11.02
C SER A 406 6.12 -13.61 -10.69
N TRP A 407 5.26 -13.04 -9.83
CA TRP A 407 5.25 -11.61 -9.53
C TRP A 407 5.49 -11.33 -8.02
N PRO A 408 6.75 -11.10 -7.61
CA PRO A 408 7.11 -10.94 -6.19
C PRO A 408 6.37 -9.81 -5.47
N PHE A 409 6.10 -8.68 -6.13
CA PHE A 409 5.38 -7.56 -5.51
C PHE A 409 3.93 -7.93 -5.18
N PHE A 410 3.26 -8.60 -6.09
CA PHE A 410 1.90 -9.08 -5.84
C PHE A 410 1.87 -10.10 -4.70
N ALA A 411 2.87 -10.99 -4.64
CA ALA A 411 3.01 -11.95 -3.55
C ALA A 411 3.21 -11.26 -2.20
N THR A 412 4.11 -10.27 -2.10
CA THR A 412 4.35 -9.56 -0.83
C THR A 412 3.13 -8.78 -0.37
N MET A 413 2.41 -8.11 -1.28
CA MET A 413 1.18 -7.38 -0.97
C MET A 413 0.08 -8.33 -0.46
N THR A 414 -0.10 -9.48 -1.13
CA THR A 414 -1.06 -10.51 -0.73
C THR A 414 -0.72 -11.11 0.63
N VAL A 415 0.54 -11.49 0.86
CA VAL A 415 0.98 -12.08 2.14
C VAL A 415 0.84 -11.08 3.29
N THR A 416 1.23 -9.82 3.05
CA THR A 416 1.10 -8.75 4.05
C THR A 416 -0.37 -8.49 4.38
N SER A 417 -1.23 -8.38 3.37
CA SER A 417 -2.69 -8.28 3.54
C SER A 417 -3.23 -9.45 4.36
N TYR A 418 -2.87 -10.69 4.02
CA TYR A 418 -3.36 -11.88 4.71
C TYR A 418 -2.93 -11.92 6.19
N ILE A 419 -1.67 -11.63 6.49
CA ILE A 419 -1.15 -11.55 7.87
C ILE A 419 -1.90 -10.46 8.66
N LEU A 420 -2.07 -9.27 8.07
CA LEU A 420 -2.78 -8.17 8.71
C LEU A 420 -4.27 -8.48 8.92
N LEU A 421 -4.91 -9.19 8.00
CA LEU A 421 -6.30 -9.62 8.10
C LEU A 421 -6.48 -10.64 9.24
N VAL A 422 -5.57 -11.61 9.37
CA VAL A 422 -5.55 -12.56 10.50
C VAL A 422 -5.30 -11.83 11.82
N ALA A 423 -4.30 -10.96 11.89
CA ALA A 423 -3.98 -10.19 13.08
C ALA A 423 -5.14 -9.27 13.51
N THR A 424 -5.78 -8.60 12.56
CA THR A 424 -6.96 -7.75 12.79
C THR A 424 -8.13 -8.57 13.32
N SER A 425 -8.36 -9.76 12.75
CA SER A 425 -9.42 -10.67 13.22
C SER A 425 -9.17 -11.14 14.65
N ALA A 426 -7.93 -11.56 14.96
CA ALA A 426 -7.55 -11.98 16.31
C ALA A 426 -7.66 -10.84 17.33
N LEU A 427 -7.15 -9.65 17.01
CA LEU A 427 -7.28 -8.46 17.84
C LEU A 427 -8.74 -8.04 18.04
N GLY A 428 -9.58 -8.20 17.01
CA GLY A 428 -11.02 -7.97 17.10
C GLY A 428 -11.68 -8.89 18.13
N VAL A 429 -11.33 -10.19 18.12
CA VAL A 429 -11.79 -11.15 19.13
C VAL A 429 -11.30 -10.78 20.52
N VAL A 430 -10.02 -10.42 20.68
CA VAL A 430 -9.48 -9.95 21.97
C VAL A 430 -10.25 -8.72 22.47
N CYS A 431 -10.50 -7.73 21.61
CA CYS A 431 -11.31 -6.56 21.97
C CYS A 431 -12.73 -6.97 22.41
N ARG A 432 -13.36 -7.92 21.71
CA ARG A 432 -14.70 -8.42 22.04
C ARG A 432 -14.79 -9.11 23.41
N LEU A 433 -13.74 -9.82 23.81
CA LEU A 433 -13.64 -10.45 25.14
C LEU A 433 -13.52 -9.42 26.27
N HIS A 434 -13.14 -8.18 25.94
CA HIS A 434 -13.01 -7.06 26.87
C HIS A 434 -14.18 -6.07 26.85
N PHE A 435 -15.27 -6.37 26.13
CA PHE A 435 -16.49 -5.53 26.14
C PHE A 435 -17.11 -5.47 27.55
N ASP A 436 -17.92 -4.43 27.79
CA ASP A 436 -18.62 -4.18 29.05
C ASP A 436 -17.73 -3.77 30.24
N LYS A 437 -16.41 -3.64 30.05
CA LYS A 437 -15.46 -3.16 31.08
C LYS A 437 -15.40 -1.62 31.20
N GLY A 438 -16.42 -0.92 30.73
CA GLY A 438 -16.53 0.54 30.82
C GLY A 438 -15.76 1.34 29.76
N LEU A 439 -15.17 0.69 28.74
CA LEU A 439 -14.45 1.40 27.66
C LEU A 439 -15.39 2.31 26.86
N ALA A 440 -16.61 1.86 26.52
CA ALA A 440 -17.59 2.67 25.81
C ALA A 440 -17.96 3.94 26.59
N GLN A 441 -18.05 3.87 27.92
CA GLN A 441 -18.33 5.02 28.77
C GLN A 441 -17.13 5.98 28.81
N PHE A 442 -15.91 5.44 28.93
CA PHE A 442 -14.68 6.22 28.86
C PHE A 442 -14.53 6.96 27.53
N LEU A 443 -14.81 6.29 26.40
CA LEU A 443 -14.76 6.88 25.07
C LEU A 443 -15.85 7.94 24.88
N ARG A 444 -17.09 7.70 25.34
CA ARG A 444 -18.15 8.72 25.30
C ARG A 444 -17.82 9.94 26.15
N ALA A 445 -17.23 9.76 27.33
CA ALA A 445 -16.79 10.87 28.16
C ALA A 445 -15.67 11.66 27.47
N SER A 446 -14.72 10.97 26.84
CA SER A 446 -13.63 11.58 26.07
C SER A 446 -14.15 12.35 24.85
N ASP A 447 -15.08 11.77 24.08
CA ASP A 447 -15.73 12.43 22.94
C ASP A 447 -16.54 13.67 23.39
N ALA A 448 -17.25 13.59 24.52
CA ALA A 448 -17.99 14.72 25.08
C ALA A 448 -17.06 15.83 25.58
N LEU A 449 -15.93 15.47 26.18
CA LEU A 449 -14.89 16.41 26.61
C LEU A 449 -14.11 17.02 25.44
N GLU A 450 -13.99 16.34 24.30
CA GLU A 450 -13.38 16.91 23.09
C GLU A 450 -14.36 17.85 22.36
N GLY A 451 -15.66 17.53 22.36
CA GLY A 451 -16.68 18.34 21.68
C GLY A 451 -17.03 19.66 22.39
N ILE A 452 -16.76 19.75 23.68
CA ILE A 452 -16.89 20.98 24.45
C ILE A 452 -15.45 21.48 24.64
N ASP A 453 -15.09 22.60 24.00
CA ASP A 453 -13.75 23.24 24.06
C ASP A 453 -13.42 23.74 25.49
N PHE A 454 -13.54 22.87 26.50
CA PHE A 454 -13.10 23.12 27.86
C PHE A 454 -11.59 23.27 27.82
N THR A 455 -11.13 24.48 28.06
CA THR A 455 -9.76 24.74 28.47
C THR A 455 -9.49 23.86 29.69
N PRO A 456 -8.64 22.82 29.59
CA PRO A 456 -8.40 21.92 30.71
C PRO A 456 -7.90 22.76 31.88
N ALA A 457 -8.61 22.72 33.00
CA ALA A 457 -8.12 23.28 34.24
C ALA A 457 -6.93 22.42 34.66
N TYR A 458 -5.72 22.86 34.31
CA TYR A 458 -4.50 22.28 34.84
C TYR A 458 -4.51 22.61 36.33
N PHE A 459 -4.96 21.66 37.15
CA PHE A 459 -4.68 21.69 38.57
C PHE A 459 -3.17 21.53 38.71
N SER A 460 -2.46 22.65 38.75
CA SER A 460 -1.05 22.70 39.10
C SER A 460 -0.94 22.01 40.44
N LYS A 461 -0.44 20.77 40.40
CA LYS A 461 -0.20 19.94 41.57
C LYS A 461 1.03 20.49 42.29
N ASN A 462 0.97 21.74 42.74
CA ASN A 462 1.91 22.35 43.66
C ASN A 462 1.65 21.79 45.07
N LEU A 463 1.76 20.46 45.21
CA LEU A 463 1.74 19.83 46.54
C LEU A 463 3.00 20.19 47.34
N ASN A 464 4.09 20.55 46.67
CA ASN A 464 5.33 20.96 47.33
C ASN A 464 5.27 22.38 47.93
N ASP A 465 4.29 23.21 47.53
CA ASP A 465 4.11 24.54 48.14
C ASP A 465 3.20 24.48 49.37
N VAL A 466 2.29 23.50 49.44
CA VAL A 466 1.45 23.29 50.63
C VAL A 466 2.26 22.73 51.79
N ASP A 467 3.23 21.83 51.53
CA ASP A 467 4.10 21.31 52.59
C ASP A 467 5.08 22.37 53.14
N ASN A 468 5.48 23.35 52.32
CA ASN A 468 6.28 24.49 52.78
C ASN A 468 5.45 25.55 53.52
N ILE A 469 4.16 25.70 53.23
CA ILE A 469 3.26 26.60 53.96
C ILE A 469 2.80 25.99 55.30
N VAL A 470 2.71 24.67 55.41
CA VAL A 470 2.37 23.97 56.66
C VAL A 470 3.62 23.67 57.52
N GLY A 471 4.83 23.73 56.96
CA GLY A 471 6.10 23.55 57.66
C GLY A 471 6.55 24.72 58.55
N LEU A 472 5.88 25.87 58.54
CA LEU A 472 6.34 27.10 59.23
C LEU A 472 5.64 27.43 60.56
N LYS A 473 4.88 26.50 61.15
CA LYS A 473 4.29 26.73 62.49
C LYS A 473 4.11 25.47 63.36
N ARG A 474 5.09 24.57 63.36
CA ARG A 474 5.17 23.52 64.40
C ARG A 474 6.55 23.48 65.06
N SER A 475 7.00 24.65 65.49
CA SER A 475 8.05 24.79 66.51
C SER A 475 7.38 25.22 67.82
N ALA A 476 7.59 24.41 68.85
CA ALA A 476 7.31 24.71 70.26
C ALA A 476 5.84 24.81 70.69
N SER A 477 5.21 23.68 70.99
CA SER A 477 4.72 23.42 72.34
C SER A 477 4.32 21.96 72.50
N GLU A 478 4.46 21.47 73.73
CA GLU A 478 3.80 20.29 74.28
C GLU A 478 4.49 18.92 74.08
N LYS A 479 5.51 18.77 74.92
CA LYS A 479 5.79 17.52 75.64
C LYS A 479 4.58 17.14 76.52
N SER A 480 4.42 15.82 76.69
CA SER A 480 3.91 15.13 77.89
C SER A 480 2.54 14.43 77.76
N TYR A 481 2.49 13.28 78.44
CA TYR A 481 1.42 12.27 78.57
C TYR A 481 1.30 11.30 77.39
N ALA A 482 1.98 10.16 77.40
CA ALA A 482 1.83 9.00 78.30
C ALA A 482 0.45 8.33 78.20
N SER A 483 0.50 7.08 77.75
CA SER A 483 -0.37 5.96 78.15
C SER A 483 -1.88 6.18 78.05
N SER A 484 -2.50 5.70 76.98
CA SER A 484 -3.92 5.34 77.01
C SER A 484 -4.20 4.06 76.23
N LYS A 485 -4.19 2.96 77.00
CA LYS A 485 -5.24 1.95 77.09
C LYS A 485 -5.94 1.54 75.79
N LYS A 486 -5.70 0.28 75.40
CA LYS A 486 -6.59 -0.50 74.52
C LYS A 486 -8.00 -0.55 75.12
N VAL A 487 -8.99 -0.10 74.37
CA VAL A 487 -10.42 -0.33 74.62
C VAL A 487 -10.89 -1.38 73.59
N PRO A 488 -11.57 -2.46 74.00
CA PRO A 488 -12.25 -3.37 73.08
C PRO A 488 -13.57 -2.75 72.64
N ILE A 489 -13.79 -2.68 71.33
CA ILE A 489 -15.06 -2.28 70.72
C ILE A 489 -15.80 -3.58 70.41
N ASP A 490 -16.65 -3.99 71.36
CA ASP A 490 -17.89 -4.71 71.05
C ASP A 490 -18.95 -3.63 70.95
N GLU A 491 -19.38 -3.29 69.73
CA GLU A 491 -20.56 -2.46 69.53
C GLU A 491 -21.45 -3.09 68.48
N GLU A 492 -22.64 -3.40 68.97
CA GLU A 492 -23.77 -4.08 68.35
C GLU A 492 -24.31 -3.24 67.18
N MET A 493 -24.47 -3.89 66.03
CA MET A 493 -24.97 -3.28 64.81
C MET A 493 -26.49 -3.08 64.94
N PRO A 494 -27.04 -1.85 64.86
CA PRO A 494 -28.48 -1.66 64.87
C PRO A 494 -29.08 -2.10 63.54
N ASP A 495 -30.20 -2.84 63.63
CA ASP A 495 -31.01 -3.28 62.51
C ASP A 495 -31.34 -2.13 61.55
N ILE A 496 -30.94 -2.31 60.29
CA ILE A 496 -31.32 -1.42 59.20
C ILE A 496 -32.77 -1.74 58.84
N GLN A 497 -33.66 -0.88 59.31
CA GLN A 497 -35.08 -0.87 58.99
C GLN A 497 -35.27 -0.62 57.49
N GLU A 498 -35.85 -1.60 56.81
CA GLU A 498 -36.22 -1.58 55.39
C GLU A 498 -37.30 -0.51 55.16
N PRO A 499 -37.07 0.52 54.31
CA PRO A 499 -38.08 1.54 54.07
C PRO A 499 -39.21 1.01 53.19
N SER A 500 -40.42 1.11 53.74
CA SER A 500 -41.70 0.82 53.11
C SER A 500 -41.85 1.50 51.74
N ALA A 501 -42.40 0.75 50.78
CA ALA A 501 -42.68 1.17 49.42
C ALA A 501 -43.68 2.34 49.40
N ALA A 502 -43.15 3.57 49.32
CA ALA A 502 -43.93 4.76 49.04
C ALA A 502 -44.03 4.97 47.52
N HIS A 503 -45.28 5.08 47.06
CA HIS A 503 -45.70 5.42 45.70
C HIS A 503 -44.88 6.57 45.09
N PHE A 504 -44.22 6.28 43.97
CA PHE A 504 -43.57 7.29 43.14
C PHE A 504 -44.63 8.01 42.27
N GLU A 505 -45.12 9.13 42.78
CA GLU A 505 -45.89 10.09 41.98
C GLU A 505 -44.91 10.88 41.08
N THR A 506 -45.02 10.69 39.78
CA THR A 506 -44.25 11.42 38.76
C THR A 506 -44.64 12.90 38.75
N ARG A 507 -43.93 13.73 39.52
CA ARG A 507 -43.88 15.19 39.32
C ARG A 507 -42.62 15.57 38.55
N ALA A 508 -42.82 16.09 37.35
CA ALA A 508 -41.78 16.69 36.52
C ALA A 508 -41.21 17.94 37.21
N ALA A 509 -40.12 17.78 37.94
CA ALA A 509 -39.32 18.89 38.44
C ALA A 509 -38.28 19.27 37.39
N HIS A 510 -38.43 20.47 36.84
CA HIS A 510 -37.42 21.16 36.04
C HIS A 510 -36.11 21.25 36.85
N SER A 511 -35.05 20.56 36.42
CA SER A 511 -33.72 20.73 36.98
C SER A 511 -33.17 22.09 36.56
N LEU A 512 -33.13 23.04 37.49
CA LEU A 512 -32.39 24.29 37.36
C LEU A 512 -30.90 23.97 37.26
N SER A 513 -30.25 24.41 36.18
CA SER A 513 -28.81 24.27 36.00
C SER A 513 -28.09 25.22 36.96
N VAL A 514 -27.05 24.71 37.62
CA VAL A 514 -26.21 25.42 38.60
C VAL A 514 -25.37 26.55 37.97
N TYR A 515 -25.59 26.88 36.69
CA TYR A 515 -24.85 27.92 35.96
C TYR A 515 -25.68 29.10 35.46
N SER A 516 -26.98 29.19 35.77
CA SER A 516 -27.76 30.39 35.45
C SER A 516 -27.80 31.37 36.62
N ASP A 517 -26.64 31.94 36.97
CA ASP A 517 -26.60 33.14 37.82
C ASP A 517 -26.86 34.36 36.92
N ALA A 518 -28.14 34.70 36.76
CA ALA A 518 -28.62 35.73 35.82
C ALA A 518 -28.26 37.18 36.23
N ASN A 519 -27.52 37.37 37.32
CA ASN A 519 -27.23 38.69 37.89
C ASN A 519 -25.75 39.11 37.86
N ARG A 520 -24.87 38.42 37.11
CA ARG A 520 -23.52 38.96 36.89
C ARG A 520 -23.50 39.96 35.74
N PRO A 521 -22.93 41.17 35.92
CA PRO A 521 -22.77 42.12 34.83
C PRO A 521 -21.93 41.50 33.72
N THR A 522 -22.45 41.52 32.51
CA THR A 522 -21.78 41.03 31.30
C THR A 522 -20.40 41.67 31.16
N MET A 523 -19.33 40.87 31.26
CA MET A 523 -17.99 41.30 30.85
C MET A 523 -18.03 41.58 29.35
N LYS A 524 -17.99 42.86 28.98
CA LYS A 524 -17.82 43.31 27.60
C LYS A 524 -16.39 43.00 27.17
N PHE A 525 -16.18 41.89 26.46
CA PHE A 525 -14.97 41.71 25.67
C PHE A 525 -15.09 42.53 24.38
N THR A 526 -14.61 43.77 24.46
CA THR A 526 -14.37 44.61 23.28
C THR A 526 -13.02 44.22 22.68
N SER A 527 -13.02 43.50 21.55
CA SER A 527 -11.84 43.29 20.72
C SER A 527 -12.20 43.29 19.24
N THR A 528 -12.65 44.44 18.75
CA THR A 528 -12.57 44.80 17.33
C THR A 528 -11.29 45.62 17.12
N PRO A 529 -10.33 45.18 16.28
CA PRO A 529 -9.18 46.01 15.95
C PRO A 529 -9.61 47.18 15.06
N LYS A 530 -9.12 48.38 15.39
CA LYS A 530 -9.31 49.60 14.62
C LYS A 530 -8.65 49.46 13.25
N VAL A 531 -9.46 49.46 12.19
CA VAL A 531 -9.00 49.68 10.82
C VAL A 531 -8.67 51.16 10.69
N ALA A 532 -7.38 51.48 10.69
CA ALA A 532 -6.88 52.82 10.41
C ALA A 532 -7.04 53.12 8.91
N ARG A 533 -7.94 54.04 8.60
CA ARG A 533 -8.11 54.71 7.31
C ARG A 533 -7.05 55.81 7.23
N SER A 534 -6.05 55.66 6.36
CA SER A 534 -5.13 56.74 5.99
C SER A 534 -5.31 57.07 4.51
N GLN A 535 -5.70 58.31 4.24
CA GLN A 535 -5.82 58.90 2.91
C GLN A 535 -4.71 59.94 2.71
N ARG A 536 -4.31 60.06 1.43
CA ARG A 536 -3.51 61.12 0.77
C ARG A 536 -2.00 61.11 1.02
N ALA A 537 -1.14 61.56 0.12
CA ALA A 537 -1.13 61.79 -1.34
C ALA A 537 0.23 62.49 -1.58
N SER A 538 0.96 62.12 -2.65
CA SER A 538 2.04 62.89 -3.34
C SER A 538 3.25 63.31 -2.47
N THR A 539 4.52 63.30 -2.88
CA THR A 539 5.12 63.88 -4.09
C THR A 539 6.63 63.52 -4.08
N VAL A 540 7.16 63.11 -5.24
CA VAL A 540 8.44 63.53 -5.87
C VAL A 540 9.81 63.42 -5.12
N SER A 541 10.71 62.70 -5.80
CA SER A 541 12.13 63.04 -6.13
C SER A 541 13.30 62.23 -5.55
N THR A 542 13.99 61.60 -6.53
CA THR A 542 15.45 61.47 -6.77
C THR A 542 16.39 60.71 -5.83
N ALA A 543 17.19 59.85 -6.50
CA ALA A 543 18.64 59.66 -6.39
C ALA A 543 19.14 58.25 -5.96
N THR A 544 19.57 57.51 -6.98
CA THR A 544 20.94 56.97 -7.15
C THR A 544 21.41 55.70 -6.40
N ALA A 545 21.64 54.66 -7.22
CA ALA A 545 22.66 53.59 -7.16
C ALA A 545 22.63 52.61 -5.95
N LEU A 546 22.89 51.31 -6.06
CA LEU A 546 23.90 50.61 -6.85
C LEU A 546 23.36 49.20 -7.24
N THR A 547 23.53 48.87 -8.51
CA THR A 547 23.34 47.54 -9.10
C THR A 547 24.55 46.65 -8.81
N THR A 548 24.32 45.40 -8.39
CA THR A 548 25.23 44.29 -8.70
C THR A 548 24.41 43.13 -9.24
N SER A 549 24.60 42.92 -10.54
CA SER A 549 24.00 41.94 -11.42
C SER A 549 24.51 40.53 -11.15
N THR A 550 23.62 39.54 -11.21
CA THR A 550 23.99 38.20 -11.69
C THR A 550 22.84 37.63 -12.49
N THR A 551 23.19 37.30 -13.73
CA THR A 551 22.36 37.08 -14.90
C THR A 551 21.81 35.65 -14.89
N SER A 552 20.50 35.48 -15.04
CA SER A 552 19.87 34.20 -15.37
C SER A 552 18.86 34.43 -16.47
N THR A 553 19.25 34.02 -17.67
CA THR A 553 18.55 34.16 -18.95
C THR A 553 17.26 33.35 -18.96
N TYR A 554 16.11 34.02 -18.89
CA TYR A 554 14.78 33.43 -19.08
C TYR A 554 14.35 33.63 -20.53
N SER A 555 14.28 32.54 -21.31
CA SER A 555 13.79 32.55 -22.68
C SER A 555 12.27 32.71 -22.69
N LYS A 556 11.79 33.80 -23.29
CA LYS A 556 10.38 34.12 -23.53
C LYS A 556 9.86 33.32 -24.72
N GLN A 557 8.78 32.59 -24.50
CA GLN A 557 7.95 31.97 -25.52
C GLN A 557 6.98 33.04 -26.08
N PRO A 558 6.89 33.26 -27.42
CA PRO A 558 5.90 34.16 -27.98
C PRO A 558 4.57 33.41 -28.22
N ARG A 559 3.49 34.06 -27.78
CA ARG A 559 2.11 33.70 -28.00
C ARG A 559 1.67 34.34 -29.32
N SER A 560 1.59 33.56 -30.41
CA SER A 560 0.95 34.02 -31.65
C SER A 560 -0.49 33.53 -31.70
N THR A 561 -1.39 34.48 -31.92
CA THR A 561 -2.78 34.27 -32.28
C THR A 561 -2.87 34.54 -33.77
N THR A 562 -3.34 33.58 -34.55
CA THR A 562 -3.68 33.79 -35.96
C THR A 562 -4.97 33.08 -36.30
N LYS A 563 -6.00 33.90 -36.55
CA LYS A 563 -7.19 33.55 -37.31
C LYS A 563 -6.83 33.58 -38.81
N ALA A 564 -7.20 32.54 -39.55
CA ALA A 564 -7.34 32.55 -41.01
C ALA A 564 -8.41 31.49 -41.35
N ALA A 565 -9.60 31.86 -41.82
CA ALA A 565 -9.93 32.24 -43.21
C ALA A 565 -9.65 31.08 -44.19
N TRP A 566 -10.61 30.16 -44.31
CA TRP A 566 -10.63 29.13 -45.35
C TRP A 566 -11.10 29.75 -46.67
N LYS A 567 -10.30 29.55 -47.72
CA LYS A 567 -10.59 29.93 -49.10
C LYS A 567 -10.62 28.63 -49.90
N GLU A 568 -11.76 28.33 -50.52
CA GLU A 568 -11.95 27.19 -51.41
C GLU A 568 -11.15 27.34 -52.71
N HIS A 569 -10.65 26.22 -53.23
CA HIS A 569 -10.41 26.04 -54.66
C HIS A 569 -10.74 24.60 -55.08
N PRO A 570 -11.41 24.39 -56.23
CA PRO A 570 -11.85 23.08 -56.72
C PRO A 570 -10.83 22.47 -57.70
N ASN A 571 -11.08 21.20 -58.04
CA ASN A 571 -10.54 20.39 -59.15
C ASN A 571 -9.54 19.29 -58.75
N ARG A 572 -10.08 18.07 -58.59
CA ARG A 572 -9.35 16.82 -58.75
C ARG A 572 -10.21 15.84 -59.60
N PRO A 573 -9.66 15.20 -60.64
CA PRO A 573 -10.40 14.25 -61.49
C PRO A 573 -10.62 12.89 -60.80
N PRO A 574 -11.59 12.07 -61.27
CA PRO A 574 -12.02 10.87 -60.57
C PRO A 574 -11.11 9.66 -60.85
N THR A 575 -10.83 8.89 -59.80
CA THR A 575 -10.15 7.58 -59.85
C THR A 575 -11.21 6.47 -59.68
N PRO A 576 -11.04 5.27 -60.29
CA PRO A 576 -12.12 4.30 -60.47
C PRO A 576 -12.47 3.54 -59.18
N LEU A 577 -13.74 3.12 -59.11
CA LEU A 577 -14.33 2.28 -58.07
C LEU A 577 -13.81 0.84 -58.13
N ASP A 578 -13.36 0.34 -56.99
CA ASP A 578 -13.24 -1.10 -56.70
C ASP A 578 -14.42 -1.60 -55.83
N PRO A 579 -14.81 -2.87 -55.95
CA PRO A 579 -16.10 -3.38 -55.48
C PRO A 579 -16.17 -3.68 -53.97
N ILE A 580 -17.37 -3.43 -53.45
CA ILE A 580 -17.84 -3.67 -52.07
C ILE A 580 -17.91 -5.17 -51.78
N PRO A 581 -17.32 -5.69 -50.67
CA PRO A 581 -17.70 -6.99 -50.15
C PRO A 581 -18.94 -6.87 -49.26
N GLN A 582 -19.87 -7.80 -49.52
CA GLN A 582 -21.18 -7.92 -48.89
C GLN A 582 -21.12 -8.06 -47.37
N GLN A 583 -22.12 -7.45 -46.73
CA GLN A 583 -22.43 -7.44 -45.32
C GLN A 583 -23.52 -8.50 -45.08
N GLU A 584 -23.24 -9.49 -44.22
CA GLU A 584 -24.26 -10.42 -43.69
C GLU A 584 -24.69 -9.96 -42.29
N ASP A 585 -25.95 -9.47 -42.24
CA ASP A 585 -27.03 -9.63 -41.26
C ASP A 585 -26.67 -9.92 -39.79
N GLU A 586 -26.94 -9.01 -38.83
CA GLU A 586 -28.25 -8.65 -38.24
C GLU A 586 -28.75 -9.69 -37.23
N GLU A 587 -28.52 -9.44 -35.93
CA GLU A 587 -29.46 -9.89 -34.89
C GLU A 587 -29.56 -8.87 -33.74
N THR A 588 -30.81 -8.64 -33.36
CA THR A 588 -31.41 -7.42 -32.85
C THR A 588 -31.39 -7.37 -31.32
N ALA A 589 -31.04 -6.23 -30.74
CA ALA A 589 -31.33 -5.91 -29.34
C ALA A 589 -32.73 -5.27 -29.23
N PRO A 590 -33.48 -5.48 -28.13
CA PRO A 590 -34.52 -4.55 -27.74
C PRO A 590 -34.20 -3.82 -26.43
N ALA A 591 -34.60 -2.56 -26.43
CA ALA A 591 -34.47 -1.59 -25.37
C ALA A 591 -35.63 -1.63 -24.36
N SER A 592 -35.33 -1.12 -23.17
CA SER A 592 -36.21 -0.53 -22.15
C SER A 592 -37.18 -1.47 -21.42
N PHE A 593 -37.24 -1.33 -20.08
CA PHE A 593 -38.51 -1.19 -19.36
C PHE A 593 -38.22 -0.72 -17.91
N GLY A 594 -38.85 0.39 -17.53
CA GLY A 594 -39.11 0.72 -16.14
C GLY A 594 -40.50 0.24 -15.76
N GLY A 595 -40.71 -0.24 -14.53
CA GLY A 595 -42.03 -0.64 -14.06
C GLY A 595 -42.00 -1.46 -12.77
N SER A 596 -42.85 -1.06 -11.83
CA SER A 596 -42.95 -1.50 -10.44
C SER A 596 -43.79 -2.79 -10.26
N ILE A 597 -43.53 -3.48 -9.13
CA ILE A 597 -44.44 -4.25 -8.26
C ILE A 597 -44.93 -5.67 -8.70
N ALA A 598 -44.56 -6.63 -7.83
CA ALA A 598 -45.21 -7.88 -7.39
C ALA A 598 -45.79 -8.89 -8.41
N THR A 599 -45.37 -10.17 -8.32
CA THR A 599 -46.06 -11.24 -7.55
C THR A 599 -45.40 -12.61 -7.84
N VAL A 600 -45.12 -13.34 -6.76
CA VAL A 600 -44.97 -14.81 -6.57
C VAL A 600 -45.08 -15.73 -7.80
N VAL A 601 -44.04 -16.53 -8.09
CA VAL A 601 -44.14 -17.99 -8.30
C VAL A 601 -42.87 -18.69 -7.80
N ARG A 602 -43.10 -19.61 -6.86
CA ARG A 602 -42.19 -20.54 -6.21
C ARG A 602 -41.81 -21.68 -7.17
N LYS A 603 -40.53 -22.02 -7.30
CA LYS A 603 -40.12 -23.35 -7.78
C LYS A 603 -38.87 -23.81 -7.02
N GLU A 604 -39.07 -24.89 -6.27
CA GLU A 604 -38.11 -25.55 -5.40
C GLU A 604 -37.14 -26.42 -6.22
N MET A 605 -35.87 -26.47 -5.80
CA MET A 605 -34.95 -27.56 -6.12
C MET A 605 -34.10 -27.91 -4.88
N PRO A 606 -33.70 -29.18 -4.73
CA PRO A 606 -33.57 -29.82 -3.42
C PRO A 606 -32.19 -29.66 -2.77
N VAL A 607 -32.22 -29.58 -1.44
CA VAL A 607 -31.09 -29.57 -0.52
C VAL A 607 -30.69 -31.02 -0.23
N ILE A 608 -29.43 -31.39 -0.50
CA ILE A 608 -28.82 -32.62 0.00
C ILE A 608 -28.21 -32.32 1.36
N ILE A 609 -28.86 -32.83 2.42
CA ILE A 609 -28.38 -32.79 3.81
C ILE A 609 -27.65 -34.10 4.10
N SER A 610 -26.35 -34.04 4.40
CA SER A 610 -25.60 -35.16 4.99
C SER A 610 -25.42 -34.92 6.49
N THR A 611 -26.10 -35.71 7.31
CA THR A 611 -25.99 -35.73 8.79
C THR A 611 -24.75 -36.50 9.27
N PRO A 612 -24.12 -36.12 10.41
CA PRO A 612 -22.98 -36.83 10.97
C PRO A 612 -23.39 -37.95 11.92
N LYS A 613 -22.71 -39.10 11.83
CA LYS A 613 -22.88 -40.26 12.71
C LYS A 613 -22.06 -40.09 13.99
N ARG A 614 -22.79 -40.15 15.10
CA ARG A 614 -22.37 -40.16 16.51
C ARG A 614 -21.63 -41.47 16.85
N MET A 615 -20.45 -41.41 17.44
CA MET A 615 -19.80 -42.58 18.06
C MET A 615 -19.48 -42.28 19.53
N LYS A 616 -19.94 -43.20 20.38
CA LYS A 616 -19.87 -43.15 21.85
C LYS A 616 -18.53 -43.69 22.35
N SER A 617 -18.10 -43.12 23.48
CA SER A 617 -17.11 -43.62 24.43
C SER A 617 -17.48 -45.01 24.99
N SER A 618 -16.47 -45.87 25.17
CA SER A 618 -16.37 -46.75 26.34
C SER A 618 -14.92 -47.19 26.61
N GLN A 619 -14.66 -47.52 27.87
CA GLN A 619 -13.40 -47.58 28.60
C GLN A 619 -12.54 -48.86 28.43
N ALA A 620 -11.28 -48.70 28.84
CA ALA A 620 -10.47 -49.53 29.76
C ALA A 620 -9.51 -50.64 29.24
N LYS A 621 -8.31 -50.55 29.86
CA LYS A 621 -7.40 -51.59 30.38
C LYS A 621 -6.21 -52.11 29.54
N ASP A 622 -5.04 -51.66 30.03
CA ASP A 622 -3.86 -52.42 30.48
C ASP A 622 -2.98 -53.26 29.54
N THR A 623 -1.69 -53.17 29.90
CA THR A 623 -0.56 -54.12 29.76
C THR A 623 0.31 -54.14 28.48
N SER A 624 1.48 -53.49 28.62
CA SER A 624 2.84 -54.09 28.67
C SER A 624 3.40 -54.94 27.50
N ALA A 625 4.66 -54.59 27.17
CA ALA A 625 5.78 -55.43 26.73
C ALA A 625 6.14 -55.56 25.21
N LYS A 626 7.24 -54.85 24.87
CA LYS A 626 8.47 -55.23 24.13
C LYS A 626 8.44 -55.82 22.68
N PRO A 627 9.58 -55.68 21.93
CA PRO A 627 9.63 -55.63 20.47
C PRO A 627 10.12 -56.93 19.81
N THR A 628 9.88 -57.06 18.51
CA THR A 628 10.65 -57.98 17.65
C THR A 628 10.79 -57.38 16.24
N SER A 629 12.01 -57.48 15.71
CA SER A 629 12.51 -56.91 14.46
C SER A 629 12.29 -57.86 13.25
N PRO A 630 13.04 -57.78 12.13
CA PRO A 630 12.53 -57.46 10.79
C PRO A 630 12.80 -58.58 9.75
N LEU A 631 12.52 -58.34 8.44
CA LEU A 631 13.15 -58.90 7.20
C LEU A 631 12.18 -58.82 6.00
N PRO A 632 12.56 -59.07 4.72
CA PRO A 632 13.89 -59.13 4.07
C PRO A 632 13.99 -58.27 2.76
N VAL A 633 15.11 -57.62 2.44
CA VAL A 633 16.21 -58.05 1.51
C VAL A 633 15.82 -59.00 0.37
N SER A 634 15.97 -58.55 -0.88
CA SER A 634 16.10 -59.41 -2.07
C SER A 634 17.33 -58.99 -2.89
N LYS A 635 18.06 -59.99 -3.38
CA LYS A 635 19.36 -59.94 -4.06
C LYS A 635 19.23 -60.12 -5.58
N ASP A 636 20.25 -59.57 -6.26
CA ASP A 636 20.95 -60.01 -7.48
C ASP A 636 20.22 -60.18 -8.83
N SER A 637 20.70 -59.42 -9.82
CA SER A 637 21.27 -59.98 -11.07
C SER A 637 21.97 -58.90 -11.92
N THR A 638 23.28 -59.07 -12.12
CA THR A 638 24.12 -58.50 -13.19
C THR A 638 24.18 -59.52 -14.35
N PRO A 639 24.50 -59.13 -15.62
CA PRO A 639 25.92 -59.02 -16.02
C PRO A 639 26.27 -58.00 -17.14
N GLN A 640 27.54 -57.57 -17.13
CA GLN A 640 28.47 -57.27 -18.26
C GLN A 640 28.07 -56.24 -19.36
N SER A 641 28.94 -55.41 -19.96
CA SER A 641 30.35 -55.03 -19.81
C SER A 641 30.67 -53.96 -20.89
N SER A 642 31.71 -53.13 -20.67
CA SER A 642 32.58 -52.50 -21.70
C SER A 642 32.27 -51.05 -22.18
N PRO A 643 33.31 -50.24 -22.51
CA PRO A 643 33.56 -48.98 -21.80
C PRO A 643 33.66 -47.74 -22.70
N SER A 644 33.52 -46.54 -22.13
CA SER A 644 34.04 -45.31 -22.74
C SER A 644 34.36 -44.25 -21.69
N SER A 645 35.61 -43.79 -21.80
CA SER A 645 36.36 -42.83 -21.00
C SER A 645 35.82 -41.40 -21.07
N VAL A 646 35.72 -40.74 -19.90
CA VAL A 646 35.66 -39.27 -19.76
C VAL A 646 36.53 -38.87 -18.55
N PRO A 647 37.37 -37.83 -18.64
CA PRO A 647 38.38 -37.54 -17.64
C PRO A 647 37.84 -36.76 -16.43
N THR A 648 38.27 -37.18 -15.24
CA THR A 648 38.06 -36.52 -13.95
C THR A 648 38.96 -35.28 -13.85
N VAL A 649 38.36 -34.09 -13.80
CA VAL A 649 39.06 -32.85 -13.43
C VAL A 649 39.08 -32.73 -11.90
N ASN A 650 40.28 -32.82 -11.33
CA ASN A 650 40.59 -32.49 -9.95
C ASN A 650 40.23 -31.02 -9.65
N ARG A 651 39.40 -30.79 -8.63
CA ARG A 651 39.20 -29.45 -8.05
C ARG A 651 39.45 -29.53 -6.55
N GLN A 652 40.70 -29.27 -6.17
CA GLN A 652 41.12 -29.05 -4.80
C GLN A 652 42.00 -27.80 -4.80
N ALA A 653 41.78 -26.94 -3.79
CA ALA A 653 42.48 -25.71 -3.42
C ALA A 653 41.80 -24.37 -3.74
N SER A 654 41.94 -23.50 -2.74
CA SER A 654 41.68 -22.06 -2.68
C SER A 654 40.30 -21.63 -2.16
N LEU A 655 40.18 -21.66 -0.83
CA LEU A 655 39.21 -20.90 -0.06
C LEU A 655 39.99 -20.17 1.05
N ASP A 656 40.83 -19.23 0.63
CA ASP A 656 41.51 -18.27 1.52
C ASP A 656 41.81 -16.99 0.75
N SER A 657 40.84 -16.08 0.69
CA SER A 657 41.08 -14.64 0.53
C SER A 657 39.74 -13.92 0.62
N LEU A 658 39.39 -13.44 1.81
CA LEU A 658 38.48 -12.30 2.06
C LEU A 658 38.53 -11.96 3.56
N ARG A 659 39.70 -11.51 4.04
CA ARG A 659 39.81 -10.73 5.28
C ARG A 659 40.25 -9.32 4.91
N GLY A 660 39.30 -8.38 5.00
CA GLY A 660 39.59 -6.96 4.88
C GLY A 660 40.47 -6.43 6.02
N PRO A 661 41.13 -5.28 5.83
CA PRO A 661 42.10 -4.73 6.75
C PRO A 661 41.43 -4.27 8.07
N ARG A 662 41.99 -4.72 9.19
CA ARG A 662 41.65 -4.24 10.54
C ARG A 662 42.20 -2.84 10.75
N LEU A 663 41.33 -1.92 11.15
CA LEU A 663 41.68 -0.60 11.68
C LEU A 663 42.41 -0.74 13.04
N PRO A 664 43.35 0.17 13.36
CA PRO A 664 44.12 0.11 14.60
C PRO A 664 43.29 0.54 15.82
N ALA A 665 43.43 -0.21 16.91
CA ALA A 665 42.78 0.04 18.18
C ALA A 665 43.38 1.27 18.89
N THR A 666 42.52 2.20 19.29
CA THR A 666 42.82 3.29 20.24
C THR A 666 43.11 2.74 21.64
N PRO A 667 44.13 3.24 22.36
CA PRO A 667 44.43 2.81 23.72
C PRO A 667 43.46 3.43 24.74
N ARG A 668 42.96 2.61 25.68
CA ARG A 668 42.27 3.08 26.89
C ARG A 668 43.29 3.64 27.89
N PRO A 669 42.95 4.70 28.65
CA PRO A 669 43.85 5.28 29.62
C PRO A 669 43.92 4.46 30.91
N LEU A 670 45.16 4.23 31.36
CA LEU A 670 45.52 3.79 32.69
C LEU A 670 45.14 4.87 33.71
N LYS A 671 44.30 4.49 34.67
CA LYS A 671 44.24 5.15 35.98
C LYS A 671 45.45 4.70 36.78
N ARG A 672 46.23 5.64 37.31
CA ARG A 672 46.75 5.56 38.68
C ARG A 672 47.14 6.96 39.19
N SER A 673 46.87 7.13 40.48
CA SER A 673 47.61 7.94 41.45
C SER A 673 49.02 8.36 41.03
#